data_AF-A0A9D9GRL8-F1
#
_entry.id   AF-A0A9D9GRL8-F1
#
_cell.length_a   1.000
_cell.length_b   1.000
_cell.length_c   1.000
_cell.angle_alpha   90.00
_cell.angle_beta   90.00
_cell.angle_gamma   90.00
#
_symmetry.space_group_name_H-M   'P 1'
#
loop_
_entity.id
_entity.type
_entity.pdbx_description
1 polymer ?
#
loop_
_entity_poly.entity_id
_entity_poly.type
_entity_poly.pdbx_seq_one_letter_code
_entity_poly.pdbx_strand_id
1 'polypeptide(L)'
;MFEKLTIPKSFNLDSPGLVCPFKGRLEEITVKTGRAYLQEFAEHLCSLFEQGFKVQSLLELRSDFIDSLLCRLYKHFGLEKFPYLALAAVGGYGRRELFLMSDIDILLLSSVDPLPADAKSAIEPFISFLWDLKLDIGSSVRTINETVMESRQDLTIETNLLERRLVAGSYLTLNLLKDALDSDTYWDPKSFLRAKIHEQIERHHSYKDTAYLLEPDIKNNPGGLRDIQVMQWIANFHFNARTLEDMLKLGLLLPTEFEELNICKGVLTAVRYALHITTRREDNRLTLDAQKSVAALLGFGTEGNAPVEHMMRIFFRSVRRIRELNSMTLQLETLRITGHLGDDSPVYIDSCFIKRGPLIDIADPEIFKAEPWRMLELFHVIARQDDVLGLHVNCLRQLREARRALNFYLIEVPRCREEFKLIIEDQNCLSTALPLMHEHRILSAYMPQWESIEGLSQFDMFHTYTVDEHIIRVLKNLAIFSHSKEPPHLLFRNIYNQLTEPVILVTAAFLHDIAKGRGGHHAQLGAREALYFCQLHGFTQYQSRLIAWLVENHLLMSSTALRRDISDPEVINNFAETMQDEEHLDLLYCLSVADIAATNDREWTSWKDTIFRRLYFSVRQALRQGLEKPQDLKLHARENQQLALLQCRGITEENARLWWAQLPLTYFIQYTPFDIAWHTRNILRHRSLEAPLILFAQHPEVDTELFIYQHSGRFDFARAACVMAKKRLNVISAEIVQTKHNSAICTIKFQAIKGGCIDNDRLHNLRRSLLAGLNEEPNLQGLKPEAFKSPFNIPPQVEFLENSEAKHTSIEISTLDTPGLLAKIGITLKNSGCFILSARVTTTGERADDFFTIINAAGTSLDETEKMQVKGALLKALKAPSLQAV
;
A
#
# COMPACT_ATOMS: atom_id res chain seq x y z
N MET A 1 -11.35 -19.48 -19.56
CA MET A 1 -10.93 -18.77 -18.32
C MET A 1 -10.53 -17.30 -18.54
N PHE A 2 -10.58 -16.74 -19.75
CA PHE A 2 -10.27 -15.31 -19.93
C PHE A 2 -11.49 -14.44 -19.60
N GLU A 3 -11.48 -13.80 -18.43
CA GLU A 3 -12.59 -12.97 -17.96
C GLU A 3 -12.76 -11.68 -18.77
N LYS A 4 -14.01 -11.32 -19.03
CA LYS A 4 -14.37 -10.06 -19.69
C LYS A 4 -14.28 -8.91 -18.68
N LEU A 5 -13.51 -7.89 -18.99
CA LEU A 5 -13.43 -6.67 -18.17
C LEU A 5 -14.49 -5.69 -18.66
N THR A 6 -15.51 -5.44 -17.84
CA THR A 6 -16.61 -4.53 -18.19
C THR A 6 -16.99 -3.63 -17.03
N ILE A 7 -17.06 -2.33 -17.30
CA ILE A 7 -17.69 -1.38 -16.37
C ILE A 7 -19.21 -1.55 -16.48
N PRO A 8 -19.96 -1.63 -15.36
CA PRO A 8 -21.41 -1.83 -15.37
C PRO A 8 -22.17 -0.72 -16.11
N LYS A 9 -21.68 0.52 -16.06
CA LYS A 9 -22.24 1.63 -16.82
C LYS A 9 -22.28 1.31 -18.31
N SER A 10 -23.50 1.21 -18.84
CA SER A 10 -23.72 1.08 -20.27
C SER A 10 -23.33 2.38 -20.96
N PHE A 11 -22.30 2.33 -21.79
CA PHE A 11 -21.96 3.44 -22.68
C PHE A 11 -22.71 3.30 -24.01
N ASN A 12 -23.37 4.36 -24.48
CA ASN A 12 -24.08 4.37 -25.77
C ASN A 12 -23.12 4.00 -26.92
N LEU A 13 -23.41 2.89 -27.59
CA LEU A 13 -22.60 2.36 -28.69
C LEU A 13 -22.70 3.26 -29.94
N ASP A 14 -23.90 3.78 -30.19
CA ASP A 14 -24.24 4.72 -31.25
C ASP A 14 -24.27 6.14 -30.67
N SER A 15 -23.10 6.75 -30.44
CA SER A 15 -23.05 8.18 -30.18
C SER A 15 -23.01 8.90 -31.53
N PRO A 16 -24.13 9.44 -32.06
CA PRO A 16 -24.07 10.33 -33.21
C PRO A 16 -23.12 11.49 -32.89
N GLY A 17 -22.39 12.00 -33.89
CA GLY A 17 -21.38 13.05 -33.70
C GLY A 17 -21.91 14.17 -32.82
N LEU A 18 -21.45 14.22 -31.57
CA LEU A 18 -21.84 15.25 -30.62
C LEU A 18 -21.39 16.59 -31.21
N VAL A 19 -22.36 17.43 -31.58
CA VAL A 19 -22.05 18.76 -32.09
C VAL A 19 -21.97 19.72 -30.91
N CYS A 20 -20.86 20.45 -30.80
CA CYS A 20 -20.68 21.47 -29.78
C CYS A 20 -21.85 22.49 -29.83
N PRO A 21 -22.72 22.57 -28.79
CA PRO A 21 -23.89 23.43 -28.82
C PRO A 21 -23.54 24.93 -28.74
N PHE A 22 -22.28 25.25 -28.42
CA PHE A 22 -21.78 26.60 -28.22
C PHE A 22 -21.09 27.21 -29.45
N LYS A 23 -21.02 26.49 -30.57
CA LYS A 23 -20.33 26.96 -31.78
C LYS A 23 -20.91 28.27 -32.33
N GLY A 24 -22.17 28.60 -32.09
CA GLY A 24 -22.76 29.89 -32.48
C GLY A 24 -22.54 31.05 -31.49
N ARG A 25 -22.11 30.78 -30.24
CA ARG A 25 -22.11 31.78 -29.14
C ARG A 25 -20.76 32.45 -28.90
N LEU A 26 -19.72 32.06 -29.64
CA LEU A 26 -18.34 32.51 -29.42
C LEU A 26 -17.96 33.74 -30.29
N GLU A 27 -18.91 34.56 -30.75
CA GLU A 27 -18.62 35.69 -31.67
C GLU A 27 -18.04 36.93 -30.94
N GLU A 28 -18.49 37.21 -29.71
CA GLU A 28 -17.93 38.24 -28.83
C GLU A 28 -17.57 37.64 -27.45
N ILE A 29 -16.29 37.37 -27.23
CA ILE A 29 -15.80 36.77 -25.98
C ILE A 29 -15.12 37.84 -25.13
N THR A 30 -15.74 38.14 -23.99
CA THR A 30 -15.11 38.87 -22.88
C THR A 30 -14.58 37.85 -21.86
N VAL A 31 -13.71 38.28 -20.94
CA VAL A 31 -13.26 37.41 -19.84
C VAL A 31 -14.45 36.82 -19.06
N LYS A 32 -15.49 37.62 -18.83
CA LYS A 32 -16.68 37.19 -18.09
C LYS A 32 -17.49 36.15 -18.87
N THR A 33 -17.80 36.42 -20.14
CA THR A 33 -18.60 35.51 -20.97
C THR A 33 -17.84 34.23 -21.31
N GLY A 34 -16.53 34.33 -21.58
CA GLY A 34 -15.67 33.17 -21.83
C GLY A 34 -15.55 32.23 -20.63
N ARG A 35 -15.36 32.76 -19.41
CA ARG A 35 -15.37 31.94 -18.18
C ARG A 35 -16.71 31.24 -17.97
N ALA A 36 -17.83 31.92 -18.25
CA ALA A 36 -19.16 31.32 -18.14
C ALA A 36 -19.35 30.18 -19.14
N TYR A 37 -18.94 30.35 -20.39
CA TYR A 37 -19.02 29.29 -21.41
C TYR A 37 -18.15 28.08 -21.08
N LEU A 38 -16.94 28.29 -20.55
CA LEU A 38 -16.07 27.21 -20.11
C LEU A 38 -16.70 26.38 -18.99
N GLN A 39 -17.32 27.05 -18.01
CA GLN A 39 -18.03 26.39 -16.92
C GLN A 39 -19.27 25.63 -17.42
N GLU A 40 -20.12 26.28 -18.21
CA GLU A 40 -21.35 25.68 -18.78
C GLU A 40 -21.01 24.43 -19.61
N PHE A 41 -19.94 24.51 -20.41
CA PHE A 41 -19.50 23.39 -21.23
C PHE A 41 -18.88 22.24 -20.40
N ALA A 42 -18.14 22.53 -19.34
CA ALA A 42 -17.65 21.51 -18.41
C ALA A 42 -18.81 20.78 -17.71
N GLU A 43 -19.84 21.51 -17.27
CA GLU A 43 -21.06 20.93 -16.68
C GLU A 43 -21.84 20.08 -17.70
N HIS A 44 -21.90 20.53 -18.96
CA HIS A 44 -22.50 19.75 -20.05
C HIS A 44 -21.76 18.42 -20.29
N LEU A 45 -20.43 18.43 -20.31
CA LEU A 45 -19.62 17.22 -20.44
C LEU A 45 -19.82 16.23 -19.27
N CYS A 46 -20.00 16.73 -18.04
CA CYS A 46 -20.37 15.90 -16.90
C CYS A 46 -21.74 15.24 -17.11
N SER A 47 -22.74 16.00 -17.55
CA SER A 47 -24.09 15.47 -17.83
C SER A 47 -24.09 14.40 -18.93
N LEU A 48 -23.32 14.59 -20.00
CA LEU A 48 -23.17 13.57 -21.05
C LEU A 48 -22.52 12.29 -20.50
N PHE A 49 -21.50 12.42 -19.64
CA PHE A 49 -20.92 11.24 -18.99
C PHE A 49 -21.93 10.51 -18.10
N GLU A 50 -22.79 11.24 -17.37
CA GLU A 50 -23.87 10.67 -16.57
C GLU A 50 -24.90 9.93 -17.42
N GLN A 51 -25.23 10.46 -18.60
CA GLN A 51 -26.12 9.84 -19.59
C GLN A 51 -25.50 8.61 -20.31
N GLY A 52 -24.23 8.30 -20.05
CA GLY A 52 -23.57 7.12 -20.61
C GLY A 52 -22.91 7.36 -21.97
N PHE A 53 -22.48 8.58 -22.31
CA PHE A 53 -21.64 8.77 -23.51
C PHE A 53 -20.22 8.23 -23.29
N LYS A 54 -19.62 7.65 -24.34
CA LYS A 54 -18.25 7.10 -24.29
C LYS A 54 -17.25 8.23 -23.98
N VAL A 55 -16.31 7.95 -23.08
CA VAL A 55 -15.28 8.92 -22.66
C VAL A 55 -14.49 9.46 -23.85
N GLN A 56 -14.09 8.61 -24.79
CA GLN A 56 -13.35 9.02 -25.98
C GLN A 56 -14.08 10.13 -26.76
N SER A 57 -15.40 9.99 -26.95
CA SER A 57 -16.22 11.01 -27.61
C SER A 57 -16.30 12.32 -26.81
N LEU A 58 -16.24 12.25 -25.48
CA LEU A 58 -16.21 13.44 -24.61
C LEU A 58 -14.86 14.17 -24.69
N LEU A 59 -13.75 13.44 -24.76
CA LEU A 59 -12.40 14.00 -24.94
C LEU A 59 -12.29 14.71 -26.31
N GLU A 60 -12.82 14.08 -27.36
CA GLU A 60 -12.88 14.65 -28.71
C GLU A 60 -13.74 15.91 -28.75
N LEU A 61 -14.95 15.86 -28.16
CA LEU A 61 -15.85 17.00 -28.07
C LEU A 61 -15.21 18.18 -27.31
N ARG A 62 -14.50 17.89 -26.22
CA ARG A 62 -13.77 18.92 -25.47
C ARG A 62 -12.67 19.53 -26.32
N SER A 63 -11.90 18.70 -27.02
CA SER A 63 -10.82 19.15 -27.89
C SER A 63 -11.35 20.04 -29.03
N ASP A 64 -12.45 19.66 -29.66
CA ASP A 64 -13.09 20.47 -30.72
C ASP A 64 -13.64 21.81 -30.23
N PHE A 65 -14.16 21.85 -28.99
CA PHE A 65 -14.59 23.09 -28.36
C PHE A 65 -13.40 24.03 -28.10
N ILE A 66 -12.31 23.52 -27.53
CA ILE A 66 -11.10 24.33 -27.30
C ILE A 66 -10.46 24.76 -28.62
N ASP A 67 -10.41 23.90 -29.64
CA ASP A 67 -9.95 24.27 -30.99
C ASP A 67 -10.76 25.44 -31.54
N SER A 68 -12.09 25.36 -31.41
CA SER A 68 -13.01 26.40 -31.87
C SER A 68 -12.82 27.71 -31.12
N LEU A 69 -12.59 27.65 -29.80
CA LEU A 69 -12.29 28.81 -28.95
C LEU A 69 -10.95 29.45 -29.35
N LEU A 70 -9.88 28.66 -29.44
CA LEU A 70 -8.55 29.14 -29.79
C LEU A 70 -8.50 29.72 -31.20
N CYS A 71 -9.14 29.09 -32.20
CA CYS A 71 -9.25 29.64 -33.56
C CYS A 71 -9.90 31.03 -33.58
N ARG A 72 -10.89 31.27 -32.72
CA ARG A 72 -11.59 32.57 -32.66
C ARG A 72 -10.76 33.61 -31.95
N LEU A 73 -10.14 33.25 -30.83
CA LEU A 73 -9.25 34.15 -30.11
C LEU A 73 -8.03 34.50 -30.97
N TYR A 74 -7.48 33.54 -31.72
CA TYR A 74 -6.40 33.78 -32.67
C TYR A 74 -6.77 34.89 -33.68
N LYS A 75 -8.01 34.86 -34.19
CA LYS A 75 -8.55 35.92 -35.07
C LYS A 75 -8.85 37.22 -34.35
N HIS A 76 -9.41 37.16 -33.15
CA HIS A 76 -9.78 38.33 -32.35
C HIS A 76 -8.55 39.20 -32.04
N PHE A 77 -7.41 38.58 -31.73
CA PHE A 77 -6.15 39.26 -31.48
C PHE A 77 -5.36 39.58 -32.76
N GLY A 78 -5.92 39.32 -33.95
CA GLY A 78 -5.33 39.69 -35.23
C GLY A 78 -4.10 38.87 -35.64
N LEU A 79 -3.90 37.68 -35.06
CA LEU A 79 -2.73 36.84 -35.34
C LEU A 79 -2.74 36.26 -36.76
N GLU A 80 -3.90 36.17 -37.40
CA GLU A 80 -4.07 35.75 -38.79
C GLU A 80 -3.43 36.69 -39.81
N LYS A 81 -3.09 37.93 -39.40
CA LYS A 81 -2.35 38.89 -40.24
C LYS A 81 -0.90 38.47 -40.47
N PHE A 82 -0.38 37.54 -39.67
CA PHE A 82 1.01 37.06 -39.76
C PHE A 82 1.05 35.67 -40.43
N PRO A 83 1.26 35.59 -41.75
CA PRO A 83 1.17 34.33 -42.50
C PRO A 83 2.27 33.31 -42.17
N TYR A 84 3.28 33.73 -41.39
CA TYR A 84 4.39 32.90 -40.93
C TYR A 84 4.15 32.31 -39.53
N LEU A 85 3.04 32.63 -38.86
CA LEU A 85 2.68 32.08 -37.55
C LEU A 85 1.76 30.86 -37.68
N ALA A 86 1.96 29.90 -36.79
CA ALA A 86 1.07 28.76 -36.59
C ALA A 86 0.79 28.56 -35.10
N LEU A 87 -0.44 28.23 -34.76
CA LEU A 87 -0.84 27.76 -33.44
C LEU A 87 -1.07 26.26 -33.52
N ALA A 88 -0.26 25.49 -32.80
CA ALA A 88 -0.37 24.04 -32.72
C ALA A 88 -0.77 23.61 -31.31
N ALA A 89 -1.65 22.62 -31.23
CA ALA A 89 -1.85 21.81 -30.04
C ALA A 89 -0.73 20.78 -29.97
N VAL A 90 -0.20 20.51 -28.78
CA VAL A 90 0.85 19.52 -28.56
C VAL A 90 0.45 18.58 -27.42
N GLY A 91 1.14 17.45 -27.27
CA GLY A 91 0.92 16.53 -26.16
C GLY A 91 -0.48 15.89 -26.14
N GLY A 92 -1.06 15.78 -24.94
CA GLY A 92 -2.41 15.22 -24.76
C GLY A 92 -3.51 15.98 -25.50
N TYR A 93 -3.38 17.31 -25.61
CA TYR A 93 -4.30 18.13 -26.40
C TYR A 93 -4.12 17.92 -27.90
N GLY A 94 -2.87 17.77 -28.34
CA GLY A 94 -2.52 17.40 -29.71
C GLY A 94 -3.15 16.07 -30.16
N ARG A 95 -3.12 15.05 -29.28
CA ARG A 95 -3.80 13.76 -29.47
C ARG A 95 -5.34 13.80 -29.40
N ARG A 96 -5.95 14.95 -29.09
CA ARG A 96 -7.39 15.09 -28.81
C ARG A 96 -7.87 14.26 -27.61
N GLU A 97 -7.00 14.03 -26.62
CA GLU A 97 -7.29 13.30 -25.38
C GLU A 97 -7.42 14.24 -24.17
N LEU A 98 -8.12 15.37 -24.35
CA LEU A 98 -8.23 16.41 -23.33
C LEU A 98 -9.26 16.04 -22.25
N PHE A 99 -8.81 15.68 -21.05
CA PHE A 99 -9.70 15.41 -19.92
C PHE A 99 -10.24 16.70 -19.28
N LEU A 100 -11.29 16.58 -18.45
CA LEU A 100 -11.96 17.72 -17.82
C LEU A 100 -11.02 18.68 -17.05
N MET A 101 -10.00 18.12 -16.41
CA MET A 101 -9.05 18.83 -15.56
C MET A 101 -7.63 18.76 -16.13
N SER A 102 -7.47 18.42 -17.42
CA SER A 102 -6.16 18.45 -18.09
C SER A 102 -5.81 19.85 -18.56
N ASP A 103 -4.51 20.12 -18.51
CA ASP A 103 -3.80 21.20 -19.14
C ASP A 103 -4.02 21.25 -20.67
N ILE A 104 -3.96 22.46 -21.21
CA ILE A 104 -4.07 22.74 -22.64
C ILE A 104 -2.71 23.23 -23.13
N ASP A 105 -1.93 22.31 -23.68
CA ASP A 105 -0.61 22.63 -24.20
C ASP A 105 -0.65 23.17 -25.63
N ILE A 106 -0.09 24.37 -25.83
CA ILE A 106 -0.04 25.05 -27.11
C ILE A 106 1.38 25.53 -27.46
N LEU A 107 1.69 25.44 -28.75
CA LEU A 107 2.90 25.98 -29.37
C LEU A 107 2.50 27.06 -30.39
N LEU A 108 2.90 28.30 -30.12
CA LEU A 108 2.90 29.38 -31.10
C LEU A 108 4.25 29.39 -31.82
N LEU A 109 4.22 28.92 -33.06
CA LEU A 109 5.39 28.67 -33.90
C LEU A 109 5.53 29.76 -34.97
N SER A 110 6.74 30.26 -35.17
CA SER A 110 7.10 31.19 -36.24
C SER A 110 8.12 30.60 -37.20
N SER A 111 7.89 30.73 -38.51
CA SER A 111 8.91 30.43 -39.54
C SER A 111 9.87 31.59 -39.79
N VAL A 112 9.68 32.74 -39.14
CA VAL A 112 10.58 33.90 -39.18
C VAL A 112 11.40 33.94 -37.90
N ASP A 113 12.72 34.09 -38.05
CA ASP A 113 13.70 34.11 -36.97
C ASP A 113 14.67 35.30 -37.14
N PRO A 114 14.74 36.26 -36.19
CA PRO A 114 13.98 36.31 -34.93
C PRO A 114 12.50 36.70 -35.15
N LEU A 115 11.64 36.32 -34.20
CA LEU A 115 10.21 36.68 -34.21
C LEU A 115 10.02 38.22 -34.25
N PRO A 116 9.28 38.78 -35.23
CA PRO A 116 9.04 40.22 -35.35
C PRO A 116 8.32 40.85 -34.14
N ALA A 117 8.61 42.13 -33.87
CA ALA A 117 8.13 42.83 -32.67
C ALA A 117 6.62 43.12 -32.68
N ASP A 118 6.05 43.37 -33.87
CA ASP A 118 4.61 43.53 -34.08
C ASP A 118 3.85 42.22 -33.81
N ALA A 119 4.39 41.09 -34.24
CA ALA A 119 3.85 39.77 -33.90
C ALA A 119 3.93 39.48 -32.39
N LYS A 120 5.06 39.78 -31.73
CA LYS A 120 5.20 39.65 -30.26
C LYS A 120 4.14 40.45 -29.51
N SER A 121 3.94 41.71 -29.92
CA SER A 121 2.97 42.62 -29.31
C SER A 121 1.51 42.14 -29.47
N ALA A 122 1.22 41.30 -30.48
CA ALA A 122 -0.10 40.69 -30.66
C ALA A 122 -0.24 39.36 -29.88
N ILE A 123 0.84 38.60 -29.73
CA ILE A 123 0.85 37.31 -29.01
C ILE A 123 0.69 37.49 -27.49
N GLU A 124 1.34 38.49 -26.89
CA GLU A 124 1.31 38.73 -25.45
C GLU A 124 -0.13 38.92 -24.90
N PRO A 125 -0.97 39.81 -25.46
CA PRO A 125 -2.37 39.94 -25.05
C PRO A 125 -3.19 38.67 -25.28
N PHE A 126 -2.92 37.91 -26.35
CA PHE A 126 -3.60 36.65 -26.63
C PHE A 126 -3.35 35.62 -25.51
N ILE A 127 -2.09 35.41 -25.12
CA ILE A 127 -1.74 34.47 -24.03
C ILE A 127 -2.30 34.97 -22.69
N SER A 128 -2.14 36.26 -22.39
CA SER A 128 -2.69 36.88 -21.18
C SER A 128 -4.20 36.66 -21.07
N PHE A 129 -4.92 36.76 -22.19
CA PHE A 129 -6.35 36.54 -22.21
C PHE A 129 -6.74 35.08 -21.95
N LEU A 130 -5.96 34.10 -22.42
CA LEU A 130 -6.21 32.68 -22.12
C LEU A 130 -6.09 32.39 -20.62
N TRP A 131 -5.10 32.99 -19.95
CA TRP A 131 -4.96 32.91 -18.48
C TRP A 131 -6.09 33.65 -17.77
N ASP A 132 -6.52 34.81 -18.29
CA ASP A 132 -7.69 35.50 -17.78
C ASP A 132 -8.96 34.66 -17.91
N LEU A 133 -9.07 33.75 -18.88
CA LEU A 133 -10.17 32.78 -18.96
C LEU A 133 -10.09 31.67 -17.90
N LYS A 134 -9.04 31.64 -17.07
CA LYS A 134 -8.71 30.56 -16.12
C LYS A 134 -8.52 29.19 -16.80
N LEU A 135 -8.05 29.20 -18.05
CA LEU A 135 -7.58 27.97 -18.66
C LEU A 135 -6.21 27.62 -18.07
N ASP A 136 -6.01 26.35 -17.79
CA ASP A 136 -4.69 25.83 -17.44
C ASP A 136 -3.90 25.62 -18.75
N ILE A 137 -2.95 26.52 -19.02
CA ILE A 137 -2.30 26.64 -20.33
C ILE A 137 -0.80 26.46 -20.17
N GLY A 138 -0.27 25.38 -20.76
CA GLY A 138 1.14 25.27 -21.09
C GLY A 138 1.42 25.90 -22.44
N SER A 139 1.94 27.14 -22.48
CA SER A 139 2.22 27.84 -23.74
C SER A 139 3.70 28.01 -23.99
N SER A 140 4.15 27.73 -25.22
CA SER A 140 5.47 28.10 -25.72
C SER A 140 5.36 28.97 -26.97
N VAL A 141 6.20 30.00 -27.07
CA VAL A 141 6.31 30.88 -28.26
C VAL A 141 7.73 30.76 -28.77
N ARG A 142 7.92 30.14 -29.93
CA ARG A 142 9.25 29.79 -30.45
C ARG A 142 9.33 29.93 -31.96
N THR A 143 10.51 30.23 -32.47
CA THR A 143 10.84 30.01 -33.88
C THR A 143 11.10 28.53 -34.15
N ILE A 144 11.17 28.12 -35.42
CA ILE A 144 11.52 26.74 -35.78
C ILE A 144 12.90 26.35 -35.20
N ASN A 145 13.90 27.24 -35.34
CA ASN A 145 15.25 26.99 -34.85
C ASN A 145 15.28 26.86 -33.32
N GLU A 146 14.59 27.76 -32.60
CA GLU A 146 14.46 27.68 -31.15
C GLU A 146 13.78 26.38 -30.71
N THR A 147 12.73 25.97 -31.42
CA THR A 147 12.00 24.72 -31.11
C THR A 147 12.90 23.49 -31.25
N VAL A 148 13.69 23.41 -32.33
CA VAL A 148 14.66 22.33 -32.52
C VAL A 148 15.74 22.37 -31.44
N MET A 149 16.32 23.54 -31.13
CA MET A 149 17.35 23.65 -30.09
C MET A 149 16.85 23.19 -28.71
N GLU A 150 15.62 23.57 -28.34
CA GLU A 150 15.02 23.19 -27.06
C GLU A 150 14.72 21.69 -27.00
N SER A 151 14.25 21.09 -28.10
CA SER A 151 13.98 19.65 -28.19
C SER A 151 15.24 18.78 -28.02
N ARG A 152 16.42 19.30 -28.37
CA ARG A 152 17.72 18.64 -28.13
C ARG A 152 18.12 18.67 -26.65
N GLN A 153 17.70 19.68 -25.91
CA GLN A 153 18.05 19.85 -24.50
C GLN A 153 17.11 19.07 -23.57
N ASP A 154 15.87 18.83 -24.00
CA ASP A 154 14.84 18.20 -23.18
C ASP A 154 14.02 17.19 -23.99
N LEU A 155 14.18 15.90 -23.63
CA LEU A 155 13.44 14.79 -24.23
C LEU A 155 11.91 14.96 -24.11
N THR A 156 11.43 15.61 -23.05
CA THR A 156 10.00 15.83 -22.85
C THR A 156 9.43 16.75 -23.93
N ILE A 157 10.19 17.76 -24.38
CA ILE A 157 9.82 18.65 -25.48
C ILE A 157 9.76 17.86 -26.79
N GLU A 158 10.79 17.06 -27.09
CA GLU A 158 10.81 16.20 -28.28
C GLU A 158 9.58 15.28 -28.33
N THR A 159 9.27 14.65 -27.20
CA THR A 159 8.09 13.77 -27.06
C THR A 159 6.79 14.51 -27.27
N ASN A 160 6.67 15.71 -26.70
CA ASN A 160 5.48 16.55 -26.82
C ASN A 160 5.23 16.96 -28.29
N LEU A 161 6.30 17.24 -29.03
CA LEU A 161 6.26 17.61 -30.45
C LEU A 161 5.84 16.47 -31.38
N LEU A 162 6.03 15.19 -31.00
CA LEU A 162 5.53 14.04 -31.77
C LEU A 162 4.02 14.06 -31.97
N GLU A 163 3.32 14.78 -31.10
CA GLU A 163 1.86 14.81 -31.02
C GLU A 163 1.29 16.15 -31.48
N ARG A 164 2.06 16.90 -32.28
CA ARG A 164 1.66 18.21 -32.79
C ARG A 164 0.48 18.12 -33.77
N ARG A 165 -0.48 19.03 -33.61
CA ARG A 165 -1.64 19.19 -34.49
C ARG A 165 -1.94 20.67 -34.71
N LEU A 166 -2.13 21.07 -35.97
CA LEU A 166 -2.49 22.45 -36.29
C LEU A 166 -3.87 22.78 -35.71
N VAL A 167 -3.97 23.91 -35.00
CA VAL A 167 -5.23 24.50 -34.52
C VAL A 167 -5.59 25.69 -35.40
N ALA A 168 -4.67 26.65 -35.56
CA ALA A 168 -4.89 27.85 -36.37
C ALA A 168 -3.59 28.35 -37.04
N GLY A 169 -3.71 29.23 -38.04
CA GLY A 169 -2.56 29.83 -38.73
C GLY A 169 -1.99 28.97 -39.86
N SER A 170 -0.67 29.09 -40.08
CA SER A 170 0.03 28.57 -41.24
C SER A 170 0.34 27.08 -41.17
N TYR A 171 -0.29 26.31 -42.05
CA TYR A 171 0.06 24.90 -42.26
C TYR A 171 1.51 24.71 -42.77
N LEU A 172 1.99 25.64 -43.60
CA LEU A 172 3.37 25.61 -44.13
C LEU A 172 4.39 25.73 -42.99
N THR A 173 4.18 26.65 -42.03
CA THR A 173 5.07 26.81 -40.88
C THR A 173 5.17 25.53 -40.05
N LEU A 174 4.05 24.85 -39.80
CA LEU A 174 4.05 23.58 -39.05
C LEU A 174 4.76 22.45 -39.81
N ASN A 175 4.59 22.38 -41.13
CA ASN A 175 5.32 21.42 -41.96
C ASN A 175 6.82 21.70 -41.99
N LEU A 176 7.25 22.97 -42.04
CA LEU A 176 8.67 23.31 -41.95
C LEU A 176 9.30 22.85 -40.62
N LEU A 177 8.57 22.97 -39.50
CA LEU A 177 9.03 22.38 -38.23
C LEU A 177 9.13 20.86 -38.32
N LYS A 178 8.17 20.19 -38.97
CA LYS A 178 8.25 18.74 -39.19
C LYS A 178 9.51 18.38 -39.96
N ASP A 179 9.76 19.03 -41.09
CA ASP A 179 10.92 18.74 -41.92
C ASP A 179 12.23 19.03 -41.15
N ALA A 180 12.25 20.09 -40.34
CA ALA A 180 13.40 20.42 -39.48
C ALA A 180 13.68 19.34 -38.43
N LEU A 181 12.65 18.84 -37.73
CA LEU A 181 12.78 17.76 -36.74
C LEU A 181 13.18 16.43 -37.41
N ASP A 182 12.54 16.08 -38.53
CA ASP A 182 12.84 14.84 -39.27
C ASP A 182 14.28 14.86 -39.84
N SER A 183 14.83 16.06 -40.11
CA SER A 183 16.22 16.24 -40.55
C SER A 183 17.24 16.31 -39.42
N ASP A 184 16.80 16.44 -38.17
CA ASP A 184 17.68 16.55 -37.01
C ASP A 184 18.22 15.19 -36.59
N THR A 185 19.54 15.04 -36.54
CA THR A 185 20.21 13.77 -36.19
C THR A 185 20.61 13.70 -34.72
N TYR A 186 20.26 14.69 -33.89
CA TYR A 186 20.64 14.73 -32.48
C TYR A 186 20.09 13.52 -31.71
N TRP A 187 18.80 13.26 -31.87
CA TRP A 187 18.16 12.06 -31.33
C TRP A 187 18.25 10.94 -32.36
N ASP A 188 19.34 10.18 -32.33
CA ASP A 188 19.39 8.95 -33.11
C ASP A 188 18.35 7.92 -32.58
N PRO A 189 17.82 7.03 -33.43
CA PRO A 189 16.84 6.03 -33.02
C PRO A 189 17.20 5.27 -31.73
N LYS A 190 18.47 4.89 -31.54
CA LYS A 190 18.88 4.11 -30.37
C LYS A 190 19.01 4.97 -29.12
N SER A 191 19.38 6.25 -29.22
CA SER A 191 19.40 7.13 -28.04
C SER A 191 17.98 7.49 -27.58
N PHE A 192 17.05 7.79 -28.51
CA PHE A 192 15.66 8.06 -28.14
C PHE A 192 15.00 6.86 -27.45
N LEU A 193 15.14 5.65 -28.02
CA LEU A 193 14.63 4.41 -27.43
C LEU A 193 15.15 4.19 -26.00
N ARG A 194 16.48 4.26 -25.82
CA ARG A 194 17.11 4.07 -24.50
C ARG A 194 16.64 5.11 -23.49
N ALA A 195 16.57 6.37 -23.90
CA ALA A 195 16.13 7.46 -23.04
C ALA A 195 14.67 7.27 -22.60
N LYS A 196 13.79 6.80 -23.50
CA LYS A 196 12.38 6.54 -23.16
C LYS A 196 12.16 5.33 -22.28
N ILE A 197 12.89 4.24 -22.50
CA ILE A 197 12.86 3.09 -21.59
C ILE A 197 13.36 3.49 -20.20
N HIS A 198 14.42 4.29 -20.12
CA HIS A 198 14.93 4.78 -18.84
C HIS A 198 13.94 5.72 -18.13
N GLU A 199 13.29 6.65 -18.84
CA GLU A 199 12.22 7.51 -18.29
C GLU A 199 11.07 6.66 -17.70
N GLN A 200 10.70 5.55 -18.36
CA GLN A 200 9.69 4.64 -17.83
C GLN A 200 10.15 3.93 -16.55
N ILE A 201 11.40 3.44 -16.52
CA ILE A 201 11.96 2.74 -15.35
C ILE A 201 12.01 3.70 -14.14
N GLU A 202 12.54 4.90 -14.31
CA GLU A 202 12.59 5.92 -13.26
C GLU A 202 11.19 6.29 -12.75
N ARG A 203 10.22 6.44 -13.67
CA ARG A 203 8.82 6.65 -13.29
C ARG A 203 8.31 5.46 -12.48
N HIS A 204 8.48 4.23 -12.92
CA HIS A 204 8.01 3.04 -12.18
C HIS A 204 8.62 2.98 -10.76
N HIS A 205 9.91 3.27 -10.62
CA HIS A 205 10.60 3.34 -9.32
C HIS A 205 10.00 4.40 -8.39
N SER A 206 9.62 5.57 -8.93
CA SER A 206 8.95 6.62 -8.13
C SER A 206 7.59 6.17 -7.55
N TYR A 207 7.01 5.10 -8.09
CA TYR A 207 5.79 4.43 -7.62
C TYR A 207 6.04 3.03 -7.04
N LYS A 208 7.27 2.77 -6.54
CA LYS A 208 7.68 1.50 -5.90
C LYS A 208 7.52 0.25 -6.79
N ASP A 209 7.57 0.43 -8.11
CA ASP A 209 7.49 -0.65 -9.11
C ASP A 209 6.23 -1.52 -9.05
N THR A 210 5.19 -1.03 -8.37
CA THR A 210 3.96 -1.79 -8.12
C THR A 210 2.73 -1.07 -8.65
N ALA A 211 1.90 -1.84 -9.35
CA ALA A 211 0.60 -1.42 -9.85
C ALA A 211 -0.50 -1.50 -8.79
N TYR A 212 -0.24 -2.20 -7.68
CA TYR A 212 -1.26 -2.79 -6.82
C TYR A 212 -1.53 -2.03 -5.53
N LEU A 213 -1.09 -0.76 -5.45
CA LEU A 213 -1.39 0.11 -4.32
C LEU A 213 -2.90 0.36 -4.23
N LEU A 214 -3.45 0.34 -3.01
CA LEU A 214 -4.87 0.57 -2.75
C LEU A 214 -5.34 1.96 -3.20
N GLU A 215 -4.45 2.95 -3.23
CA GLU A 215 -4.68 4.28 -3.81
C GLU A 215 -3.79 4.51 -5.04
N PRO A 216 -4.10 3.86 -6.17
CA PRO A 216 -3.22 3.86 -7.34
C PRO A 216 -3.27 5.19 -8.09
N ASP A 217 -2.16 5.55 -8.76
CA ASP A 217 -2.15 6.59 -9.80
C ASP A 217 -2.56 5.96 -11.14
N ILE A 218 -3.69 6.41 -11.70
CA ILE A 218 -4.28 5.86 -12.93
C ILE A 218 -3.41 6.14 -14.17
N LYS A 219 -2.59 7.19 -14.11
CA LYS A 219 -1.76 7.67 -15.22
C LYS A 219 -0.36 7.09 -15.14
N ASN A 220 0.30 7.18 -13.99
CA ASN A 220 1.75 7.02 -13.87
C ASN A 220 2.22 5.70 -13.25
N ASN A 221 1.37 4.95 -12.54
CA ASN A 221 1.77 3.62 -12.04
C ASN A 221 2.18 2.69 -13.21
N PRO A 222 2.98 1.64 -12.94
CA PRO A 222 3.22 0.58 -13.91
C PRO A 222 1.91 0.01 -14.45
N GLY A 223 1.78 -0.10 -15.78
CA GLY A 223 0.54 -0.48 -16.47
C GLY A 223 -0.54 0.62 -16.55
N GLY A 224 -0.24 1.86 -16.13
CA GLY A 224 -1.13 3.01 -16.24
C GLY A 224 -1.22 3.58 -17.66
N LEU A 225 -1.95 4.69 -17.83
CA LEU A 225 -2.12 5.34 -19.14
C LEU A 225 -0.78 5.78 -19.77
N ARG A 226 0.22 6.11 -18.97
CA ARG A 226 1.54 6.53 -19.44
C ARG A 226 2.31 5.38 -20.08
N ASP A 227 2.13 4.13 -19.65
CA ASP A 227 2.76 2.97 -20.30
C ASP A 227 2.23 2.79 -21.74
N ILE A 228 0.92 2.99 -21.94
CA ILE A 228 0.30 2.98 -23.28
C ILE A 228 0.89 4.10 -24.15
N GLN A 229 1.11 5.28 -23.56
CA GLN A 229 1.70 6.42 -24.26
C GLN A 229 3.17 6.16 -24.63
N VAL A 230 3.97 5.56 -23.74
CA VAL A 230 5.40 5.29 -24.00
C VAL A 230 5.59 4.38 -25.20
N MET A 231 4.88 3.24 -25.27
CA MET A 231 4.95 2.36 -26.44
C MET A 231 4.45 3.05 -27.72
N GLN A 232 3.44 3.93 -27.62
CA GLN A 232 2.94 4.69 -28.77
C GLN A 232 3.94 5.79 -29.22
N TRP A 233 4.65 6.43 -28.29
CA TRP A 233 5.67 7.44 -28.59
C TRP A 233 6.88 6.82 -29.29
N ILE A 234 7.34 5.67 -28.81
CA ILE A 234 8.43 4.93 -29.46
C ILE A 234 7.99 4.49 -30.86
N ALA A 235 6.78 3.94 -31.00
CA ALA A 235 6.24 3.54 -32.29
C ALA A 235 6.10 4.73 -33.27
N ASN A 236 5.64 5.89 -32.77
CA ASN A 236 5.47 7.10 -33.57
C ASN A 236 6.83 7.65 -34.03
N PHE A 237 7.80 7.78 -33.13
CA PHE A 237 9.13 8.29 -33.45
C PHE A 237 9.83 7.44 -34.52
N HIS A 238 9.76 6.11 -34.41
CA HIS A 238 10.53 5.20 -35.26
C HIS A 238 9.80 4.75 -36.53
N PHE A 239 8.47 4.62 -36.46
CA PHE A 239 7.68 3.99 -37.50
C PHE A 239 6.51 4.88 -37.98
N ASN A 240 6.42 6.13 -37.50
CA ASN A 240 5.31 7.06 -37.76
C ASN A 240 3.93 6.44 -37.44
N ALA A 241 3.89 5.55 -36.44
CA ALA A 241 2.69 4.89 -35.94
C ALA A 241 2.03 5.78 -34.89
N ARG A 242 1.05 6.60 -35.29
CA ARG A 242 0.45 7.61 -34.42
C ARG A 242 -0.69 7.08 -33.57
N THR A 243 -1.23 5.91 -33.90
CA THR A 243 -2.40 5.31 -33.25
C THR A 243 -2.16 3.85 -32.92
N LEU A 244 -2.96 3.28 -32.01
CA LEU A 244 -2.90 1.84 -31.71
C LEU A 244 -3.26 0.99 -32.94
N GLU A 245 -4.13 1.51 -33.81
CA GLU A 245 -4.48 0.91 -35.09
C GLU A 245 -3.27 0.86 -36.04
N ASP A 246 -2.40 1.87 -36.01
CA ASP A 246 -1.16 1.84 -36.79
C ASP A 246 -0.17 0.80 -36.25
N MET A 247 -0.07 0.66 -34.92
CA MET A 247 0.74 -0.39 -34.29
C MET A 247 0.24 -1.80 -34.66
N LEU A 248 -1.08 -2.00 -34.77
CA LEU A 248 -1.69 -3.23 -35.28
C LEU A 248 -1.29 -3.48 -36.75
N LYS A 249 -1.41 -2.47 -37.62
CA LYS A 249 -1.02 -2.59 -39.05
C LYS A 249 0.47 -2.91 -39.22
N LEU A 250 1.31 -2.41 -38.32
CA LEU A 250 2.75 -2.70 -38.30
C LEU A 250 3.09 -4.07 -37.69
N GLY A 251 2.12 -4.80 -37.14
CA GLY A 251 2.35 -6.08 -36.45
C GLY A 251 3.15 -5.96 -35.15
N LEU A 252 3.14 -4.79 -34.51
CA LEU A 252 3.62 -4.63 -33.13
C LEU A 252 2.61 -5.25 -32.15
N LEU A 253 1.32 -5.11 -32.46
CA LEU A 253 0.19 -5.74 -31.76
C LEU A 253 -0.50 -6.75 -32.68
N LEU A 254 -0.95 -7.87 -32.10
CA LEU A 254 -1.91 -8.78 -32.73
C LEU A 254 -3.35 -8.27 -32.58
N PRO A 255 -4.31 -8.70 -33.41
CA PRO A 255 -5.72 -8.26 -33.31
C PRO A 255 -6.31 -8.44 -31.89
N THR A 256 -6.05 -9.59 -31.26
CA THR A 256 -6.50 -9.88 -29.90
C THR A 256 -5.81 -9.00 -28.84
N GLU A 257 -4.53 -8.66 -29.05
CA GLU A 257 -3.77 -7.78 -28.15
C GLU A 257 -4.29 -6.33 -28.26
N PHE A 258 -4.60 -5.88 -29.48
CA PHE A 258 -5.19 -4.57 -29.75
C PHE A 258 -6.58 -4.41 -29.11
N GLU A 259 -7.48 -5.38 -29.30
CA GLU A 259 -8.82 -5.34 -28.70
C GLU A 259 -8.76 -5.27 -27.17
N GLU A 260 -7.90 -6.08 -26.56
CA GLU A 260 -7.71 -6.08 -25.13
C GLU A 260 -7.14 -4.78 -24.60
N LEU A 261 -6.12 -4.24 -25.27
CA LEU A 261 -5.53 -2.96 -24.89
C LEU A 261 -6.57 -1.84 -24.92
N ASN A 262 -7.45 -1.84 -25.94
CA ASN A 262 -8.56 -0.89 -26.03
C ASN A 262 -9.58 -1.05 -24.89
N ILE A 263 -9.91 -2.29 -24.50
CA ILE A 263 -10.77 -2.54 -23.34
C ILE A 263 -10.12 -1.99 -22.06
N CYS A 264 -8.84 -2.28 -21.83
CA CYS A 264 -8.12 -1.83 -20.64
C CYS A 264 -7.96 -0.30 -20.62
N LYS A 265 -7.61 0.32 -21.76
CA LYS A 265 -7.59 1.79 -21.93
C LYS A 265 -8.97 2.38 -21.63
N GLY A 266 -10.05 1.76 -22.11
CA GLY A 266 -11.42 2.17 -21.83
C GLY A 266 -11.75 2.18 -20.33
N VAL A 267 -11.30 1.16 -19.59
CA VAL A 267 -11.47 1.10 -18.13
C VAL A 267 -10.72 2.25 -17.45
N LEU A 268 -9.41 2.41 -17.71
CA LEU A 268 -8.59 3.42 -17.05
C LEU A 268 -9.09 4.85 -17.36
N THR A 269 -9.46 5.11 -18.61
CA THR A 269 -9.99 6.42 -19.01
C THR A 269 -11.35 6.71 -18.36
N ALA A 270 -12.24 5.74 -18.22
CA ALA A 270 -13.51 5.90 -17.50
C ALA A 270 -13.31 6.17 -16.01
N VAL A 271 -12.42 5.43 -15.34
CA VAL A 271 -12.07 5.67 -13.94
C VAL A 271 -11.46 7.06 -13.75
N ARG A 272 -10.52 7.46 -14.60
CA ARG A 272 -9.92 8.80 -14.56
C ARG A 272 -10.94 9.91 -14.81
N TYR A 273 -11.84 9.72 -15.77
CA TYR A 273 -12.86 10.73 -16.08
C TYR A 273 -13.84 10.90 -14.90
N ALA A 274 -14.32 9.81 -14.31
CA ALA A 274 -15.16 9.84 -13.11
C ALA A 274 -14.43 10.44 -11.90
N LEU A 275 -13.13 10.18 -11.74
CA LEU A 275 -12.30 10.82 -10.71
C LEU A 275 -12.29 12.35 -10.87
N HIS A 276 -12.03 12.85 -12.09
CA HIS A 276 -12.04 14.29 -12.36
C HIS A 276 -13.40 14.96 -12.11
N ILE A 277 -14.52 14.26 -12.38
CA ILE A 277 -15.87 14.75 -12.02
C ILE A 277 -16.00 14.88 -10.50
N THR A 278 -15.54 13.86 -9.77
CA THR A 278 -15.66 13.75 -8.31
C THR A 278 -14.80 14.79 -7.59
N THR A 279 -13.52 14.91 -7.97
CA THR A 279 -12.54 15.74 -7.25
C THR A 279 -12.53 17.19 -7.72
N ARG A 280 -12.93 17.44 -8.97
CA ARG A 280 -12.79 18.74 -9.66
C ARG A 280 -11.38 19.33 -9.59
N ARG A 281 -10.38 18.46 -9.61
CA ARG A 281 -8.95 18.79 -9.56
C ARG A 281 -8.20 17.97 -10.60
N GLU A 282 -7.04 18.47 -11.02
CA GLU A 282 -6.06 17.69 -11.76
C GLU A 282 -5.38 16.70 -10.80
N ASP A 283 -6.08 15.60 -10.51
CA ASP A 283 -5.55 14.52 -9.69
C ASP A 283 -5.77 13.19 -10.41
N ASN A 284 -4.72 12.38 -10.46
CA ASN A 284 -4.74 11.05 -11.07
C ASN A 284 -4.72 9.93 -10.01
N ARG A 285 -4.58 10.28 -8.72
CA ARG A 285 -4.59 9.32 -7.61
C ARG A 285 -6.02 8.99 -7.23
N LEU A 286 -6.36 7.71 -7.29
CA LEU A 286 -7.66 7.19 -6.88
C LEU A 286 -7.65 6.97 -5.36
N THR A 287 -7.78 8.07 -4.60
CA THR A 287 -7.77 8.03 -3.13
C THR A 287 -8.98 7.27 -2.57
N LEU A 288 -8.83 6.73 -1.35
CA LEU A 288 -9.88 5.98 -0.66
C LEU A 288 -11.19 6.79 -0.53
N ASP A 289 -11.08 8.09 -0.29
CA ASP A 289 -12.21 9.03 -0.25
C ASP A 289 -12.95 9.12 -1.59
N ALA A 290 -12.22 9.11 -2.71
CA ALA A 290 -12.78 9.25 -4.05
C ALA A 290 -13.37 7.94 -4.57
N GLN A 291 -12.83 6.79 -4.17
CA GLN A 291 -13.19 5.47 -4.70
C GLN A 291 -14.69 5.16 -4.63
N LYS A 292 -15.37 5.47 -3.52
CA LYS A 292 -16.81 5.24 -3.37
C LYS A 292 -17.63 6.03 -4.38
N SER A 293 -17.34 7.32 -4.53
CA SER A 293 -18.02 8.21 -5.48
C SER A 293 -17.75 7.82 -6.92
N VAL A 294 -16.50 7.45 -7.25
CA VAL A 294 -16.11 6.97 -8.58
C VAL A 294 -16.83 5.66 -8.92
N ALA A 295 -16.87 4.69 -8.00
CA ALA A 295 -17.57 3.42 -8.20
C ALA A 295 -19.08 3.63 -8.44
N ALA A 296 -19.69 4.55 -7.69
CA ALA A 296 -21.09 4.93 -7.87
C ALA A 296 -21.35 5.54 -9.27
N LEU A 297 -20.52 6.50 -9.69
CA LEU A 297 -20.63 7.15 -11.02
C LEU A 297 -20.47 6.18 -12.19
N LEU A 298 -19.69 5.12 -12.00
CA LEU A 298 -19.45 4.04 -12.95
C LEU A 298 -20.46 2.89 -12.86
N GLY A 299 -21.47 3.00 -11.99
CA GLY A 299 -22.59 2.06 -11.91
C GLY A 299 -22.31 0.78 -11.13
N PHE A 300 -21.25 0.73 -10.31
CA PHE A 300 -20.96 -0.45 -9.47
C PHE A 300 -21.88 -0.57 -8.25
N GLY A 301 -22.58 0.51 -7.88
CA GLY A 301 -23.46 0.58 -6.70
C GLY A 301 -22.90 1.48 -5.59
N THR A 302 -23.69 1.66 -4.54
CA THR A 302 -23.40 2.60 -3.43
C THR A 302 -23.38 1.95 -2.05
N GLU A 303 -23.84 0.70 -1.93
CA GLU A 303 -24.01 0.03 -0.64
C GLU A 303 -22.78 -0.77 -0.24
N GLY A 304 -22.22 -0.46 0.93
CA GLY A 304 -21.06 -1.15 1.49
C GLY A 304 -19.77 -0.93 0.69
N ASN A 305 -18.81 -1.85 0.86
CA ASN A 305 -17.50 -1.78 0.20
C ASN A 305 -17.42 -2.60 -1.10
N ALA A 306 -18.33 -3.56 -1.29
CA ALA A 306 -18.30 -4.47 -2.45
C ALA A 306 -18.30 -3.77 -3.81
N PRO A 307 -19.04 -2.65 -4.04
CA PRO A 307 -18.93 -1.88 -5.28
C PRO A 307 -17.51 -1.38 -5.58
N VAL A 308 -16.81 -0.89 -4.55
CA VAL A 308 -15.44 -0.40 -4.67
C VAL A 308 -14.49 -1.55 -4.97
N GLU A 309 -14.58 -2.64 -4.21
CA GLU A 309 -13.72 -3.82 -4.40
C GLU A 309 -13.89 -4.42 -5.80
N HIS A 310 -15.12 -4.44 -6.34
CA HIS A 310 -15.39 -4.89 -7.70
C HIS A 310 -14.77 -3.94 -8.74
N MET A 311 -14.94 -2.63 -8.60
CA MET A 311 -14.29 -1.64 -9.49
C MET A 311 -12.78 -1.78 -9.47
N MET A 312 -12.18 -1.83 -8.28
CA MET A 312 -10.74 -1.95 -8.09
C MET A 312 -10.19 -3.26 -8.66
N ARG A 313 -10.93 -4.37 -8.55
CA ARG A 313 -10.55 -5.64 -9.18
C ARG A 313 -10.47 -5.53 -10.70
N ILE A 314 -11.43 -4.89 -11.34
CA ILE A 314 -11.40 -4.64 -12.79
C ILE A 314 -10.24 -3.72 -13.16
N PHE A 315 -9.99 -2.69 -12.34
CA PHE A 315 -8.86 -1.77 -12.52
C PHE A 315 -7.51 -2.50 -12.47
N PHE A 316 -7.18 -3.22 -11.39
CA PHE A 316 -5.89 -3.89 -11.24
C PHE A 316 -5.66 -4.96 -12.30
N ARG A 317 -6.71 -5.69 -12.69
CA ARG A 317 -6.63 -6.66 -13.80
C ARG A 317 -6.40 -5.97 -15.16
N SER A 318 -6.92 -4.76 -15.35
CA SER A 318 -6.64 -3.95 -16.55
C SER A 318 -5.18 -3.49 -16.58
N VAL A 319 -4.70 -2.94 -15.46
CA VAL A 319 -3.32 -2.47 -15.31
C VAL A 319 -2.31 -3.60 -15.53
N ARG A 320 -2.57 -4.80 -14.98
CA ARG A 320 -1.74 -5.99 -15.21
C ARG A 320 -1.65 -6.37 -16.70
N ARG A 321 -2.78 -6.36 -17.42
CA ARG A 321 -2.83 -6.65 -18.87
C ARG A 321 -2.04 -5.62 -19.67
N ILE A 322 -2.16 -4.34 -19.32
CA ILE A 322 -1.39 -3.26 -19.96
C ILE A 322 0.10 -3.45 -19.70
N ARG A 323 0.51 -3.76 -18.47
CA ARG A 323 1.92 -3.99 -18.12
C ARG A 323 2.55 -5.11 -18.93
N GLU A 324 1.86 -6.25 -19.06
CA GLU A 324 2.34 -7.38 -19.87
C GLU A 324 2.45 -7.00 -21.37
N LEU A 325 1.45 -6.32 -21.93
CA LEU A 325 1.48 -5.84 -23.32
C LEU A 325 2.55 -4.77 -23.57
N ASN A 326 2.78 -3.87 -22.60
CA ASN A 326 3.82 -2.86 -22.67
C ASN A 326 5.21 -3.53 -22.72
N SER A 327 5.47 -4.48 -21.81
CA SER A 327 6.74 -5.24 -21.79
C SER A 327 6.98 -5.96 -23.13
N MET A 328 5.98 -6.65 -23.67
CA MET A 328 6.09 -7.30 -24.98
C MET A 328 6.35 -6.31 -26.11
N THR A 329 5.60 -5.21 -26.15
CA THR A 329 5.71 -4.21 -27.23
C THR A 329 7.07 -3.54 -27.21
N LEU A 330 7.56 -3.13 -26.04
CA LEU A 330 8.89 -2.52 -25.89
C LEU A 330 10.01 -3.47 -26.31
N GLN A 331 9.91 -4.77 -26.02
CA GLN A 331 10.86 -5.76 -26.52
C GLN A 331 10.81 -5.86 -28.06
N LEU A 332 9.63 -5.90 -28.68
CA LEU A 332 9.48 -5.95 -30.14
C LEU A 332 10.01 -4.69 -30.83
N GLU A 333 9.71 -3.53 -30.28
CA GLU A 333 10.22 -2.26 -30.78
C GLU A 333 11.74 -2.22 -30.68
N THR A 334 12.30 -2.63 -29.53
CA THR A 334 13.75 -2.76 -29.35
C THR A 334 14.34 -3.67 -30.41
N LEU A 335 13.82 -4.89 -30.60
CA LEU A 335 14.28 -5.82 -31.63
C LEU A 335 14.23 -5.22 -33.05
N ARG A 336 13.19 -4.44 -33.38
CA ARG A 336 13.09 -3.79 -34.70
C ARG A 336 14.08 -2.64 -34.88
N ILE A 337 14.41 -1.92 -33.81
CA ILE A 337 15.29 -0.74 -33.85
C ILE A 337 16.76 -1.13 -33.76
N THR A 338 17.10 -2.08 -32.87
CA THR A 338 18.48 -2.47 -32.57
C THR A 338 18.89 -3.77 -33.24
N GLY A 339 17.94 -4.66 -33.54
CA GLY A 339 18.18 -6.02 -34.03
C GLY A 339 18.37 -7.08 -32.93
N HIS A 340 18.43 -6.67 -31.65
CA HIS A 340 18.76 -7.55 -30.52
C HIS A 340 18.26 -6.99 -29.17
N LEU A 341 18.02 -7.84 -28.18
CA LEU A 341 17.68 -7.45 -26.79
C LEU A 341 18.91 -7.48 -25.88
N GLY A 342 19.84 -6.54 -26.08
CA GLY A 342 21.11 -6.55 -25.34
C GLY A 342 22.04 -7.65 -25.87
N ASP A 343 22.73 -8.39 -24.99
CA ASP A 343 23.44 -9.61 -25.42
C ASP A 343 22.46 -10.79 -25.36
N ASP A 344 21.83 -11.09 -26.50
CA ASP A 344 20.74 -12.07 -26.63
C ASP A 344 21.15 -13.33 -27.41
N SER A 345 22.46 -13.59 -27.45
CA SER A 345 23.05 -14.79 -28.04
C SER A 345 22.39 -16.05 -27.42
N PRO A 346 21.85 -16.97 -28.24
CA PRO A 346 21.08 -18.09 -27.73
C PRO A 346 21.97 -19.15 -27.07
N VAL A 347 21.60 -19.52 -25.84
CA VAL A 347 22.17 -20.65 -25.09
C VAL A 347 21.05 -21.67 -24.86
N TYR A 348 21.12 -22.80 -25.56
CA TYR A 348 20.12 -23.87 -25.41
C TYR A 348 20.27 -24.51 -24.03
N ILE A 349 19.21 -24.46 -23.22
CA ILE A 349 19.14 -25.15 -21.93
C ILE A 349 18.86 -26.63 -22.22
N ASP A 350 17.88 -26.89 -23.09
CA ASP A 350 17.49 -28.19 -23.59
C ASP A 350 16.86 -28.06 -24.99
N SER A 351 16.12 -29.08 -25.44
CA SER A 351 15.41 -29.07 -26.74
C SER A 351 14.23 -28.11 -26.80
N CYS A 352 13.76 -27.60 -25.67
CA CYS A 352 12.53 -26.83 -25.50
C CYS A 352 12.83 -25.35 -25.20
N PHE A 353 13.77 -25.09 -24.30
CA PHE A 353 14.03 -23.76 -23.74
C PHE A 353 15.41 -23.23 -24.12
N ILE A 354 15.44 -21.95 -24.42
CA ILE A 354 16.63 -21.22 -24.86
C ILE A 354 16.79 -20.02 -23.94
N LYS A 355 17.98 -19.81 -23.39
CA LYS A 355 18.33 -18.59 -22.68
C LYS A 355 18.91 -17.56 -23.65
N ARG A 356 18.41 -16.33 -23.60
CA ARG A 356 18.86 -15.17 -24.39
C ARG A 356 19.19 -14.03 -23.44
N GLY A 357 20.47 -13.92 -23.05
CA GLY A 357 20.87 -13.01 -21.98
C GLY A 357 20.08 -13.31 -20.68
N PRO A 358 19.40 -12.32 -20.09
CA PRO A 358 18.59 -12.51 -18.89
C PRO A 358 17.16 -13.03 -19.16
N LEU A 359 16.82 -13.39 -20.40
CA LEU A 359 15.47 -13.78 -20.80
C LEU A 359 15.40 -15.26 -21.20
N ILE A 360 14.30 -15.94 -20.85
CA ILE A 360 14.00 -17.28 -21.35
C ILE A 360 13.09 -17.22 -22.57
N ASP A 361 13.46 -17.96 -23.60
CA ASP A 361 12.78 -18.14 -24.87
C ASP A 361 12.46 -19.63 -25.12
N ILE A 362 11.68 -19.91 -26.16
CA ILE A 362 11.28 -21.27 -26.58
C ILE A 362 11.83 -21.60 -27.97
N ALA A 363 12.11 -22.89 -28.18
CA ALA A 363 12.56 -23.40 -29.48
C ALA A 363 11.40 -23.65 -30.45
N ASP A 364 10.25 -24.11 -29.94
CA ASP A 364 9.04 -24.40 -30.71
C ASP A 364 7.90 -23.45 -30.27
N PRO A 365 7.36 -22.61 -31.17
CA PRO A 365 6.25 -21.71 -30.86
C PRO A 365 4.97 -22.41 -30.37
N GLU A 366 4.73 -23.66 -30.76
CA GLU A 366 3.48 -24.38 -30.44
C GLU A 366 3.56 -25.21 -29.16
N ILE A 367 4.72 -25.19 -28.49
CA ILE A 367 5.05 -26.03 -27.33
C ILE A 367 4.00 -26.03 -26.22
N PHE A 368 3.48 -24.86 -25.86
CA PHE A 368 2.49 -24.73 -24.78
C PHE A 368 1.07 -25.12 -25.20
N LYS A 369 0.74 -24.99 -26.50
CA LYS A 369 -0.56 -25.42 -27.04
C LYS A 369 -0.61 -26.94 -27.15
N ALA A 370 0.49 -27.55 -27.60
CA ALA A 370 0.62 -29.00 -27.68
C ALA A 370 0.68 -29.65 -26.29
N GLU A 371 1.46 -29.06 -25.37
CA GLU A 371 1.73 -29.62 -24.05
C GLU A 371 1.58 -28.55 -22.94
N PRO A 372 0.35 -28.33 -22.42
CA PRO A 372 0.09 -27.28 -21.44
C PRO A 372 0.92 -27.35 -20.15
N TRP A 373 1.37 -28.56 -19.78
CA TRP A 373 2.23 -28.76 -18.61
C TRP A 373 3.59 -28.08 -18.73
N ARG A 374 4.07 -27.85 -19.97
CA ARG A 374 5.32 -27.12 -20.23
C ARG A 374 5.25 -25.64 -19.83
N MET A 375 4.04 -25.10 -19.64
CA MET A 375 3.88 -23.78 -19.05
C MET A 375 4.46 -23.73 -17.63
N LEU A 376 4.35 -24.81 -16.85
CA LEU A 376 4.93 -24.90 -15.50
C LEU A 376 6.40 -25.27 -15.58
N GLU A 377 6.77 -26.21 -16.46
CA GLU A 377 8.18 -26.57 -16.71
C GLU A 377 9.03 -25.33 -17.03
N LEU A 378 8.51 -24.37 -17.79
CA LEU A 378 9.15 -23.07 -18.04
C LEU A 378 9.60 -22.39 -16.74
N PHE A 379 8.73 -22.31 -15.73
CA PHE A 379 9.07 -21.64 -14.47
C PHE A 379 9.94 -22.49 -13.54
N HIS A 380 9.88 -23.81 -13.69
CA HIS A 380 10.84 -24.71 -13.05
C HIS A 380 12.25 -24.52 -13.64
N VAL A 381 12.37 -24.38 -14.96
CA VAL A 381 13.63 -24.02 -15.63
C VAL A 381 14.12 -22.66 -15.15
N ILE A 382 13.24 -21.66 -15.04
CA ILE A 382 13.58 -20.33 -14.52
C ILE A 382 14.11 -20.39 -13.09
N ALA A 383 13.48 -21.17 -12.20
CA ALA A 383 13.93 -21.31 -10.81
C ALA A 383 15.39 -21.82 -10.74
N ARG A 384 15.81 -22.68 -11.66
CA ARG A 384 17.17 -23.21 -11.69
C ARG A 384 18.23 -22.26 -12.26
N GLN A 385 17.87 -21.01 -12.59
CA GLN A 385 18.76 -20.03 -13.20
C GLN A 385 18.83 -18.75 -12.34
N ASP A 386 20.03 -18.39 -11.88
CA ASP A 386 20.20 -17.27 -10.95
C ASP A 386 20.16 -15.88 -11.62
N ASP A 387 20.34 -15.80 -12.94
CA ASP A 387 20.48 -14.56 -13.71
C ASP A 387 19.34 -14.31 -14.71
N VAL A 388 18.28 -15.12 -14.64
CA VAL A 388 17.07 -14.92 -15.42
C VAL A 388 16.18 -13.87 -14.75
N LEU A 389 15.81 -12.85 -15.49
CA LEU A 389 14.98 -11.73 -15.04
C LEU A 389 13.57 -11.74 -15.64
N GLY A 390 13.33 -12.52 -16.71
CA GLY A 390 12.02 -12.56 -17.34
C GLY A 390 11.94 -13.43 -18.59
N LEU A 391 10.89 -13.17 -19.38
CA LEU A 391 10.59 -13.92 -20.59
C LEU A 391 10.90 -13.10 -21.84
N HIS A 392 11.48 -13.76 -22.84
CA HIS A 392 11.65 -13.22 -24.17
C HIS A 392 10.28 -13.07 -24.84
N VAL A 393 10.09 -12.03 -25.66
CA VAL A 393 8.77 -11.72 -26.24
C VAL A 393 8.15 -12.85 -27.06
N ASN A 394 8.98 -13.67 -27.72
CA ASN A 394 8.49 -14.85 -28.46
C ASN A 394 7.84 -15.86 -27.52
N CYS A 395 8.54 -16.29 -26.47
CA CYS A 395 8.00 -17.14 -25.41
C CYS A 395 6.78 -16.52 -24.73
N LEU A 396 6.85 -15.24 -24.33
CA LEU A 396 5.78 -14.56 -23.63
C LEU A 396 4.49 -14.48 -24.47
N ARG A 397 4.60 -14.20 -25.77
CA ARG A 397 3.45 -14.17 -26.68
C ARG A 397 2.80 -15.55 -26.80
N GLN A 398 3.59 -16.62 -26.96
CA GLN A 398 3.05 -17.98 -27.06
C GLN A 398 2.45 -18.46 -25.73
N LEU A 399 3.09 -18.16 -24.60
CA LEU A 399 2.57 -18.46 -23.26
C LEU A 399 1.20 -17.81 -23.06
N ARG A 400 1.07 -16.54 -23.47
CA ARG A 400 -0.16 -15.76 -23.38
C ARG A 400 -1.28 -16.29 -24.27
N GLU A 401 -0.97 -16.67 -25.52
CA GLU A 401 -1.95 -17.30 -26.43
C GLU A 401 -2.43 -18.65 -25.88
N ALA A 402 -1.49 -19.52 -25.49
CA ALA A 402 -1.81 -20.85 -24.98
C ALA A 402 -2.61 -20.77 -23.66
N ARG A 403 -2.25 -19.87 -22.74
CA ARG A 403 -3.01 -19.60 -21.50
C ARG A 403 -4.47 -19.20 -21.78
N ARG A 404 -4.73 -18.44 -22.84
CA ARG A 404 -6.09 -18.04 -23.22
C ARG A 404 -6.91 -19.16 -23.81
N ALA A 405 -6.26 -20.10 -24.49
CA ALA A 405 -6.91 -21.26 -25.08
C ALA A 405 -7.34 -22.29 -24.02
N LEU A 406 -6.85 -22.19 -22.78
CA LEU A 406 -7.20 -23.12 -21.70
C LEU A 406 -8.69 -23.05 -21.32
N ASN A 407 -9.29 -24.24 -21.25
CA ASN A 407 -10.67 -24.49 -20.80
C ASN A 407 -10.75 -25.24 -19.45
N PHE A 408 -9.62 -25.61 -18.86
CA PHE A 408 -9.47 -26.24 -17.54
C PHE A 408 -8.31 -25.60 -16.77
N TYR A 409 -8.36 -25.62 -15.44
CA TYR A 409 -7.25 -25.12 -14.62
C TYR A 409 -6.06 -26.09 -14.67
N LEU A 410 -4.83 -25.56 -14.76
CA LEU A 410 -3.65 -26.41 -14.93
C LEU A 410 -3.42 -27.37 -13.74
N ILE A 411 -3.91 -27.04 -12.54
CA ILE A 411 -3.88 -27.93 -11.37
C ILE A 411 -4.62 -29.25 -11.60
N GLU A 412 -5.56 -29.34 -12.56
CA GLU A 412 -6.26 -30.57 -12.90
C GLU A 412 -5.34 -31.58 -13.61
N VAL A 413 -4.28 -31.12 -14.27
CA VAL A 413 -3.31 -31.94 -14.99
C VAL A 413 -2.24 -32.49 -14.02
N PRO A 414 -2.08 -33.81 -13.87
CA PRO A 414 -1.11 -34.41 -12.94
C PRO A 414 0.31 -33.90 -13.10
N ARG A 415 0.79 -33.83 -14.35
CA ARG A 415 2.14 -33.35 -14.69
C ARG A 415 2.36 -31.90 -14.24
N CYS A 416 1.35 -31.03 -14.32
CA CYS A 416 1.46 -29.65 -13.83
C CYS A 416 1.64 -29.60 -12.31
N ARG A 417 1.01 -30.52 -11.56
CA ARG A 417 1.16 -30.59 -10.10
C ARG A 417 2.56 -31.05 -9.69
N GLU A 418 3.13 -31.99 -10.46
CA GLU A 418 4.52 -32.44 -10.31
C GLU A 418 5.48 -31.27 -10.55
N GLU A 419 5.34 -30.55 -11.67
CA GLU A 419 6.18 -29.37 -11.96
C GLU A 419 6.00 -28.24 -10.93
N PHE A 420 4.76 -27.97 -10.48
CA PHE A 420 4.51 -26.95 -9.47
C PHE A 420 5.19 -27.27 -8.13
N LYS A 421 5.19 -28.54 -7.73
CA LYS A 421 5.91 -28.98 -6.53
C LYS A 421 7.42 -28.76 -6.68
N LEU A 422 7.98 -29.13 -7.82
CA LEU A 422 9.40 -28.92 -8.12
C LEU A 422 9.78 -27.43 -8.11
N ILE A 423 8.89 -26.56 -8.59
CA ILE A 423 9.07 -25.10 -8.49
C ILE A 423 9.16 -24.69 -7.02
N ILE A 424 8.20 -25.07 -6.17
CA ILE A 424 8.17 -24.63 -4.76
C ILE A 424 9.37 -25.16 -3.95
N GLU A 425 9.90 -26.34 -4.31
CA GLU A 425 11.06 -26.95 -3.67
C GLU A 425 12.40 -26.29 -4.07
N ASP A 426 12.43 -25.50 -5.14
CA ASP A 426 13.65 -24.83 -5.62
C ASP A 426 13.99 -23.57 -4.81
N GLN A 427 15.29 -23.30 -4.63
CA GLN A 427 15.80 -22.18 -3.85
C GLN A 427 15.38 -20.80 -4.39
N ASN A 428 15.21 -20.65 -5.71
CA ASN A 428 14.87 -19.38 -6.33
C ASN A 428 13.36 -19.21 -6.58
N CYS A 429 12.53 -20.13 -6.09
CA CYS A 429 11.09 -20.10 -6.34
C CYS A 429 10.44 -18.80 -5.86
N LEU A 430 10.91 -18.26 -4.73
CA LEU A 430 10.41 -17.07 -4.07
C LEU A 430 10.87 -15.77 -4.74
N SER A 431 12.08 -15.75 -5.30
CA SER A 431 12.74 -14.55 -5.84
C SER A 431 12.40 -14.32 -7.30
N THR A 432 12.20 -15.39 -8.09
CA THR A 432 12.03 -15.30 -9.55
C THR A 432 10.78 -16.03 -10.04
N ALA A 433 10.67 -17.34 -9.83
CA ALA A 433 9.65 -18.16 -10.48
C ALA A 433 8.21 -17.77 -10.09
N LEU A 434 7.85 -17.76 -8.81
CA LEU A 434 6.51 -17.37 -8.37
C LEU A 434 6.16 -15.91 -8.70
N PRO A 435 7.07 -14.92 -8.53
CA PRO A 435 6.84 -13.57 -9.02
C PRO A 435 6.54 -13.48 -10.53
N LEU A 436 7.27 -14.21 -11.38
CA LEU A 436 7.03 -14.21 -12.82
C LEU A 436 5.75 -14.98 -13.18
N MET A 437 5.46 -16.09 -12.51
CA MET A 437 4.19 -16.81 -12.65
C MET A 437 3.01 -15.92 -12.27
N HIS A 438 3.17 -15.09 -11.25
CA HIS A 438 2.19 -14.10 -10.86
C HIS A 438 2.04 -13.02 -11.94
N GLU A 439 3.13 -12.36 -12.34
CA GLU A 439 3.16 -11.30 -13.35
C GLU A 439 2.47 -11.73 -14.65
N HIS A 440 2.75 -12.95 -15.12
CA HIS A 440 2.21 -13.51 -16.35
C HIS A 440 0.89 -14.30 -16.19
N ARG A 441 0.25 -14.20 -15.01
CA ARG A 441 -1.04 -14.82 -14.64
C ARG A 441 -1.06 -16.35 -14.79
N ILE A 442 0.08 -17.00 -14.65
CA ILE A 442 0.19 -18.46 -14.65
C ILE A 442 -0.38 -19.02 -13.35
N LEU A 443 -0.23 -18.33 -12.22
CA LEU A 443 -0.88 -18.74 -10.96
C LEU A 443 -2.42 -18.73 -11.07
N SER A 444 -3.00 -17.72 -11.73
CA SER A 444 -4.45 -17.67 -11.98
C SER A 444 -4.92 -18.75 -12.96
N ALA A 445 -4.10 -19.09 -13.96
CA ALA A 445 -4.37 -20.21 -14.86
C ALA A 445 -4.16 -21.58 -14.17
N TYR A 446 -3.34 -21.61 -13.13
CA TYR A 446 -3.03 -22.80 -12.37
C TYR A 446 -4.19 -23.25 -11.51
N MET A 447 -4.76 -22.35 -10.69
CA MET A 447 -5.78 -22.72 -9.71
C MET A 447 -6.86 -21.64 -9.53
N PRO A 448 -8.14 -22.03 -9.41
CA PRO A 448 -9.27 -21.09 -9.29
C PRO A 448 -9.20 -20.23 -8.02
N GLN A 449 -8.61 -20.76 -6.94
CA GLN A 449 -8.50 -20.03 -5.69
C GLN A 449 -7.57 -18.81 -5.84
N TRP A 450 -6.51 -18.92 -6.64
CA TRP A 450 -5.63 -17.79 -6.95
C TRP A 450 -6.32 -16.76 -7.85
N GLU A 451 -7.01 -17.21 -8.90
CA GLU A 451 -7.78 -16.31 -9.77
C GLU A 451 -8.81 -15.46 -8.99
N SER A 452 -9.40 -16.05 -7.95
CA SER A 452 -10.42 -15.39 -7.09
C SER A 452 -9.85 -14.23 -6.27
N ILE A 453 -8.59 -14.33 -5.83
CA ILE A 453 -7.91 -13.27 -5.07
C ILE A 453 -7.14 -12.29 -5.96
N GLU A 454 -6.97 -12.59 -7.25
CA GLU A 454 -6.22 -11.75 -8.17
C GLU A 454 -6.88 -10.37 -8.37
N GLY A 455 -6.18 -9.31 -7.95
CA GLY A 455 -6.69 -7.95 -7.95
C GLY A 455 -7.77 -7.70 -6.88
N LEU A 456 -7.95 -8.61 -5.91
CA LEU A 456 -8.84 -8.37 -4.79
C LEU A 456 -8.20 -7.35 -3.84
N SER A 457 -8.68 -6.10 -3.92
CA SER A 457 -8.43 -5.11 -2.89
C SER A 457 -9.39 -5.33 -1.74
N GLN A 458 -8.89 -5.24 -0.50
CA GLN A 458 -9.75 -5.09 0.66
C GLN A 458 -9.90 -3.59 0.90
N PHE A 459 -11.13 -3.05 0.91
CA PHE A 459 -11.33 -1.64 1.22
C PHE A 459 -11.18 -1.43 2.74
N ASP A 460 -9.95 -1.52 3.22
CA ASP A 460 -9.55 -1.33 4.61
C ASP A 460 -8.22 -0.55 4.70
N MET A 461 -7.86 -0.12 5.90
CA MET A 461 -6.65 0.69 6.14
C MET A 461 -5.36 -0.13 6.25
N PHE A 462 -5.46 -1.44 6.28
CA PHE A 462 -4.36 -2.33 6.65
C PHE A 462 -3.61 -2.81 5.41
N HIS A 463 -4.35 -3.08 4.34
CA HIS A 463 -3.78 -3.64 3.13
C HIS A 463 -3.45 -2.53 2.13
N THR A 464 -2.17 -2.20 2.03
CA THR A 464 -1.69 -1.30 0.98
C THR A 464 -1.78 -1.97 -0.40
N TYR A 465 -1.77 -3.30 -0.44
CA TYR A 465 -1.70 -4.11 -1.66
C TYR A 465 -2.94 -4.99 -1.83
N THR A 466 -3.21 -5.43 -3.06
CA THR A 466 -4.20 -6.50 -3.30
C THR A 466 -3.74 -7.81 -2.67
N VAL A 467 -4.68 -8.70 -2.34
CA VAL A 467 -4.38 -9.96 -1.62
C VAL A 467 -3.33 -10.82 -2.35
N ASP A 468 -3.42 -10.90 -3.66
CA ASP A 468 -2.47 -11.64 -4.49
C ASP A 468 -1.06 -11.04 -4.48
N GLU A 469 -0.94 -9.71 -4.57
CA GLU A 469 0.36 -9.02 -4.45
C GLU A 469 0.91 -9.15 -3.03
N HIS A 470 0.07 -9.06 -2.00
CA HIS A 470 0.45 -9.28 -0.60
C HIS A 470 1.13 -10.63 -0.42
N ILE A 471 0.52 -11.72 -0.90
CA ILE A 471 1.12 -13.07 -0.83
C ILE A 471 2.49 -13.11 -1.53
N ILE A 472 2.63 -12.50 -2.71
CA ILE A 472 3.93 -12.44 -3.41
C ILE A 472 4.97 -11.65 -2.61
N ARG A 473 4.57 -10.58 -1.91
CA ARG A 473 5.46 -9.83 -1.01
C ARG A 473 5.86 -10.66 0.22
N VAL A 474 4.96 -11.45 0.80
CA VAL A 474 5.29 -12.40 1.89
C VAL A 474 6.36 -13.38 1.43
N LEU A 475 6.19 -13.97 0.24
CA LEU A 475 7.15 -14.90 -0.34
C LEU A 475 8.51 -14.24 -0.61
N LYS A 476 8.54 -13.02 -1.15
CA LYS A 476 9.77 -12.23 -1.31
C LYS A 476 10.44 -11.93 0.03
N ASN A 477 9.67 -11.58 1.06
CA ASN A 477 10.18 -11.34 2.41
C ASN A 477 10.84 -12.59 3.00
N LEU A 478 10.26 -13.79 2.80
CA LEU A 478 10.89 -15.04 3.22
C LEU A 478 12.29 -15.20 2.60
N ALA A 479 12.44 -14.92 1.30
CA ALA A 479 13.73 -15.01 0.59
C ALA A 479 14.75 -13.95 1.03
N ILE A 480 14.29 -12.71 1.22
CA ILE A 480 15.15 -11.60 1.64
C ILE A 480 15.61 -11.79 3.09
N PHE A 481 14.70 -12.12 3.99
CA PHE A 481 14.98 -12.20 5.43
C PHE A 481 15.82 -13.43 5.78
N SER A 482 15.72 -14.53 5.03
CA SER A 482 16.59 -15.72 5.22
C SER A 482 18.08 -15.42 4.99
N HIS A 483 18.40 -14.34 4.26
CA HIS A 483 19.77 -13.89 3.98
C HIS A 483 20.15 -12.57 4.66
N SER A 484 19.19 -11.90 5.32
CA SER A 484 19.38 -10.56 5.88
C SER A 484 20.44 -10.52 7.00
N LYS A 485 21.15 -9.40 7.08
CA LYS A 485 22.12 -9.09 8.16
C LYS A 485 21.61 -7.98 9.08
N GLU A 486 20.43 -7.43 8.80
CA GLU A 486 19.85 -6.36 9.58
C GLU A 486 19.40 -6.86 10.96
N PRO A 487 19.67 -6.14 12.05
CA PRO A 487 19.32 -6.55 13.41
C PRO A 487 17.86 -7.05 13.60
N PRO A 488 16.83 -6.39 13.03
CA PRO A 488 15.43 -6.83 13.16
C PRO A 488 15.07 -8.15 12.46
N HIS A 489 15.98 -8.74 11.68
CA HIS A 489 15.74 -9.98 10.93
C HIS A 489 16.73 -11.11 11.30
N LEU A 490 17.64 -10.89 12.25
CA LEU A 490 18.63 -11.89 12.64
C LEU A 490 18.01 -13.15 13.23
N LEU A 491 16.95 -13.02 14.05
CA LEU A 491 16.28 -14.20 14.60
C LEU A 491 15.57 -14.99 13.49
N PHE A 492 14.83 -14.29 12.61
CA PHE A 492 14.20 -14.91 11.44
C PHE A 492 15.22 -15.72 10.64
N ARG A 493 16.35 -15.10 10.29
CA ARG A 493 17.41 -15.76 9.53
C ARG A 493 17.92 -17.02 10.22
N ASN A 494 18.16 -16.95 11.53
CA ASN A 494 18.69 -18.08 12.29
C ASN A 494 17.70 -19.25 12.33
N ILE A 495 16.41 -18.96 12.52
CA ILE A 495 15.34 -19.97 12.52
C ILE A 495 15.19 -20.57 11.14
N TYR A 496 15.05 -19.73 10.11
CA TYR A 496 14.84 -20.18 8.73
C TYR A 496 15.95 -21.14 8.26
N ASN A 497 17.21 -20.83 8.56
CA ASN A 497 18.37 -21.66 8.19
C ASN A 497 18.48 -22.98 8.99
N GLN A 498 17.66 -23.16 10.03
CA GLN A 498 17.58 -24.39 10.83
C GLN A 498 16.37 -25.25 10.45
N LEU A 499 15.46 -24.75 9.59
CA LEU A 499 14.32 -25.51 9.13
C LEU A 499 14.79 -26.73 8.31
N THR A 500 14.28 -27.91 8.67
CA THR A 500 14.52 -29.16 7.95
C THR A 500 13.82 -29.16 6.59
N GLU A 501 12.59 -28.66 6.54
CA GLU A 501 11.75 -28.63 5.34
C GLU A 501 11.17 -27.23 5.07
N PRO A 502 11.98 -26.30 4.51
CA PRO A 502 11.51 -24.94 4.18
C PRO A 502 10.27 -24.90 3.27
N VAL A 503 10.06 -25.96 2.47
CA VAL A 503 8.90 -26.15 1.59
C VAL A 503 7.57 -26.04 2.34
N ILE A 504 7.51 -26.44 3.61
CA ILE A 504 6.30 -26.34 4.46
C ILE A 504 5.95 -24.86 4.68
N LEU A 505 6.93 -24.06 5.09
CA LEU A 505 6.76 -22.62 5.31
C LEU A 505 6.39 -21.90 4.01
N VAL A 506 7.07 -22.21 2.91
CA VAL A 506 6.79 -21.61 1.59
C VAL A 506 5.36 -21.93 1.14
N THR A 507 4.93 -23.18 1.27
CA THR A 507 3.58 -23.60 0.85
C THR A 507 2.52 -22.96 1.74
N ALA A 508 2.74 -22.90 3.06
CA ALA A 508 1.83 -22.21 3.97
C ALA A 508 1.74 -20.71 3.65
N ALA A 509 2.88 -20.04 3.39
CA ALA A 509 2.91 -18.63 2.99
C ALA A 509 2.18 -18.37 1.66
N PHE A 510 2.30 -19.26 0.69
CA PHE A 510 1.57 -19.17 -0.58
C PHE A 510 0.04 -19.28 -0.40
N LEU A 511 -0.42 -19.96 0.66
CA LEU A 511 -1.83 -20.31 0.86
C LEU A 511 -2.52 -19.58 2.02
N HIS A 512 -1.79 -18.86 2.89
CA HIS A 512 -2.31 -18.33 4.16
C HIS A 512 -3.58 -17.48 3.99
N ASP A 513 -3.63 -16.69 2.91
CA ASP A 513 -4.72 -15.77 2.59
C ASP A 513 -5.57 -16.17 1.38
N ILE A 514 -5.40 -17.39 0.86
CA ILE A 514 -6.03 -17.83 -0.40
C ILE A 514 -7.57 -17.84 -0.36
N ALA A 515 -8.15 -17.86 0.84
CA ALA A 515 -9.59 -17.88 1.06
C ALA A 515 -10.20 -16.49 1.37
N LYS A 516 -9.42 -15.40 1.31
CA LYS A 516 -9.96 -14.04 1.46
C LYS A 516 -11.02 -13.73 0.40
N GLY A 517 -12.04 -12.96 0.80
CA GLY A 517 -13.16 -12.58 -0.07
C GLY A 517 -14.31 -13.61 -0.17
N ARG A 518 -14.26 -14.74 0.53
CA ARG A 518 -15.29 -15.81 0.49
C ARG A 518 -16.38 -15.74 1.57
N GLY A 519 -16.30 -14.75 2.47
CA GLY A 519 -17.13 -14.69 3.67
C GLY A 519 -16.75 -15.73 4.73
N GLY A 520 -17.12 -15.50 5.99
CA GLY A 520 -16.73 -16.35 7.12
C GLY A 520 -15.26 -16.17 7.56
N HIS A 521 -14.76 -17.10 8.38
CA HIS A 521 -13.38 -17.08 8.88
C HIS A 521 -12.39 -17.58 7.82
N HIS A 522 -11.74 -16.64 7.12
CA HIS A 522 -10.83 -16.93 6.00
C HIS A 522 -9.71 -17.91 6.38
N ALA A 523 -9.11 -17.81 7.57
CA ALA A 523 -8.03 -18.72 7.99
C ALA A 523 -8.49 -20.18 8.06
N GLN A 524 -9.70 -20.45 8.58
CA GLN A 524 -10.28 -21.80 8.64
C GLN A 524 -10.63 -22.35 7.25
N LEU A 525 -11.17 -21.49 6.37
CA LEU A 525 -11.43 -21.86 4.98
C LEU A 525 -10.12 -22.13 4.22
N GLY A 526 -9.12 -21.28 4.44
CA GLY A 526 -7.77 -21.40 3.88
C GLY A 526 -7.10 -22.70 4.31
N ALA A 527 -7.25 -23.11 5.57
CA ALA A 527 -6.69 -24.37 6.07
C ALA A 527 -7.26 -25.60 5.34
N ARG A 528 -8.56 -25.59 5.04
CA ARG A 528 -9.21 -26.64 4.24
C ARG A 528 -8.68 -26.68 2.81
N GLU A 529 -8.55 -25.50 2.18
CA GLU A 529 -7.97 -25.37 0.84
C GLU A 529 -6.51 -25.84 0.82
N ALA A 530 -5.74 -25.50 1.84
CA ALA A 530 -4.34 -25.89 1.97
C ALA A 530 -4.18 -27.40 2.14
N LEU A 531 -5.03 -28.03 2.94
CA LEU A 531 -5.02 -29.49 3.10
C LEU A 531 -5.35 -30.20 1.77
N TYR A 532 -6.36 -29.72 1.04
CA TYR A 532 -6.71 -30.27 -0.28
C TYR A 532 -5.59 -30.05 -1.30
N PHE A 533 -5.00 -28.85 -1.32
CA PHE A 533 -3.85 -28.52 -2.15
C PHE A 533 -2.70 -29.49 -1.88
N CYS A 534 -2.31 -29.67 -0.62
CA CYS A 534 -1.20 -30.55 -0.25
C CYS A 534 -1.43 -32.01 -0.69
N GLN A 535 -2.65 -32.51 -0.53
CA GLN A 535 -3.02 -33.86 -0.99
C GLN A 535 -2.89 -34.03 -2.50
N LEU A 536 -3.33 -33.04 -3.28
CA LEU A 536 -3.23 -33.07 -4.74
C LEU A 536 -1.77 -33.07 -5.24
N HIS A 537 -0.86 -32.46 -4.48
CA HIS A 537 0.57 -32.33 -4.82
C HIS A 537 1.44 -33.41 -4.15
N GLY A 538 0.84 -34.42 -3.53
CA GLY A 538 1.58 -35.54 -2.95
C GLY A 538 2.50 -35.13 -1.79
N PHE A 539 2.09 -34.16 -0.98
CA PHE A 539 2.69 -33.95 0.34
C PHE A 539 2.27 -35.09 1.27
N THR A 540 3.12 -35.40 2.24
CA THR A 540 2.79 -36.39 3.28
C THR A 540 1.62 -35.90 4.14
N GLN A 541 0.96 -36.82 4.85
CA GLN A 541 -0.13 -36.45 5.75
C GLN A 541 0.35 -35.52 6.88
N TYR A 542 1.59 -35.70 7.33
CA TYR A 542 2.22 -34.83 8.34
C TYR A 542 2.40 -33.41 7.80
N GLN A 543 3.11 -33.25 6.68
CA GLN A 543 3.29 -31.95 6.01
C GLN A 543 1.96 -31.26 5.73
N SER A 544 0.97 -31.99 5.20
CA SER A 544 -0.34 -31.45 4.86
C SER A 544 -1.07 -30.87 6.09
N ARG A 545 -0.98 -31.54 7.24
CA ARG A 545 -1.59 -31.06 8.49
C ARG A 545 -0.85 -29.86 9.06
N LEU A 546 0.48 -29.87 9.01
CA LEU A 546 1.30 -28.77 9.49
C LEU A 546 1.09 -27.49 8.66
N ILE A 547 1.06 -27.62 7.33
CA ILE A 547 0.73 -26.50 6.41
C ILE A 547 -0.68 -25.97 6.70
N ALA A 548 -1.68 -26.85 6.80
CA ALA A 548 -3.05 -26.44 7.11
C ALA A 548 -3.15 -25.74 8.47
N TRP A 549 -2.44 -26.25 9.48
CA TRP A 549 -2.38 -25.63 10.81
C TRP A 549 -1.72 -24.24 10.77
N LEU A 550 -0.64 -24.06 10.01
CA LEU A 550 -0.02 -22.75 9.82
C LEU A 550 -0.98 -21.75 9.18
N VAL A 551 -1.69 -22.18 8.13
CA VAL A 551 -2.70 -21.35 7.46
C VAL A 551 -3.86 -21.01 8.42
N GLU A 552 -4.30 -21.95 9.25
CA GLU A 552 -5.35 -21.68 10.24
C GLU A 552 -4.91 -20.69 11.32
N ASN A 553 -3.64 -20.77 11.74
CA ASN A 553 -3.10 -20.03 12.89
C ASN A 553 -2.19 -18.85 12.50
N HIS A 554 -2.12 -18.44 11.22
CA HIS A 554 -1.15 -17.42 10.77
C HIS A 554 -1.30 -16.06 11.49
N LEU A 555 -2.49 -15.75 12.02
CA LEU A 555 -2.76 -14.54 12.82
C LEU A 555 -2.52 -14.71 14.33
N LEU A 556 -2.25 -15.93 14.81
CA LEU A 556 -2.19 -16.24 16.24
C LEU A 556 -1.00 -15.55 16.91
N MET A 557 0.17 -15.58 16.29
CA MET A 557 1.35 -14.93 16.86
C MET A 557 1.21 -13.42 16.87
N SER A 558 0.71 -12.83 15.77
CA SER A 558 0.53 -11.38 15.67
C SER A 558 -0.52 -10.86 16.65
N SER A 559 -1.65 -11.54 16.77
CA SER A 559 -2.68 -11.23 17.75
C SER A 559 -2.16 -11.39 19.18
N THR A 560 -1.47 -12.48 19.52
CA THR A 560 -0.94 -12.68 20.88
C THR A 560 0.11 -11.64 21.25
N ALA A 561 1.06 -11.39 20.36
CA ALA A 561 2.18 -10.48 20.61
C ALA A 561 1.73 -9.02 20.81
N LEU A 562 0.73 -8.58 20.03
CA LEU A 562 0.27 -7.19 20.02
C LEU A 562 -0.94 -6.95 20.95
N ARG A 563 -1.79 -7.96 21.17
CA ARG A 563 -3.08 -7.81 21.86
C ARG A 563 -3.14 -8.41 23.27
N ARG A 564 -2.14 -9.21 23.68
CA ARG A 564 -2.09 -9.85 25.01
C ARG A 564 -0.86 -9.40 25.80
N ASP A 565 -0.88 -9.58 27.12
CA ASP A 565 0.31 -9.38 27.93
C ASP A 565 1.22 -10.61 27.85
N ILE A 566 2.22 -10.54 26.97
CA ILE A 566 3.25 -11.59 26.81
C ILE A 566 4.21 -11.73 28.00
N SER A 567 4.02 -10.95 29.07
CA SER A 567 4.71 -11.17 30.35
C SER A 567 3.93 -12.13 31.27
N ASP A 568 2.65 -12.36 30.97
CA ASP A 568 1.79 -13.26 31.73
C ASP A 568 2.13 -14.72 31.37
N PRO A 569 2.56 -15.54 32.36
CA PRO A 569 2.83 -16.95 32.15
C PRO A 569 1.63 -17.74 31.63
N GLU A 570 0.40 -17.37 31.99
CA GLU A 570 -0.80 -18.05 31.51
C GLU A 570 -0.97 -17.84 30.00
N VAL A 571 -0.71 -16.62 29.51
CA VAL A 571 -0.70 -16.31 28.07
C VAL A 571 0.40 -17.11 27.36
N ILE A 572 1.60 -17.18 27.93
CA ILE A 572 2.73 -17.95 27.37
C ILE A 572 2.38 -19.45 27.31
N ASN A 573 1.83 -20.01 28.38
CA ASN A 573 1.48 -21.42 28.46
C ASN A 573 0.34 -21.78 27.50
N ASN A 574 -0.73 -20.99 27.43
CA ASN A 574 -1.83 -21.21 26.49
C ASN A 574 -1.34 -21.14 25.03
N PHE A 575 -0.42 -20.23 24.73
CA PHE A 575 0.20 -20.15 23.42
C PHE A 575 1.09 -21.39 23.14
N ALA A 576 1.92 -21.79 24.12
CA ALA A 576 2.77 -22.97 24.03
C ALA A 576 1.97 -24.27 23.82
N GLU A 577 0.83 -24.42 24.50
CA GLU A 577 -0.10 -25.53 24.30
C GLU A 577 -0.60 -25.62 22.86
N THR A 578 -0.86 -24.45 22.25
CA THR A 578 -1.29 -24.39 20.84
C THR A 578 -0.15 -24.73 19.89
N MET A 579 1.09 -24.30 20.18
CA MET A 579 2.27 -24.60 19.36
C MET A 579 2.66 -26.08 19.44
N GLN A 580 2.47 -26.73 20.59
CA GLN A 580 2.86 -28.13 20.87
C GLN A 580 4.38 -28.40 20.90
N ASP A 581 5.14 -27.92 19.90
CA ASP A 581 6.59 -28.14 19.76
C ASP A 581 7.34 -26.92 19.17
N GLU A 582 8.68 -27.01 19.12
CA GLU A 582 9.54 -25.93 18.58
C GLU A 582 9.36 -25.75 17.07
N GLU A 583 8.97 -26.79 16.31
CA GLU A 583 8.83 -26.71 14.85
C GLU A 583 7.64 -25.83 14.45
N HIS A 584 6.49 -26.01 15.10
CA HIS A 584 5.33 -25.15 14.91
C HIS A 584 5.62 -23.69 15.28
N LEU A 585 6.35 -23.48 16.38
CA LEU A 585 6.75 -22.14 16.84
C LEU A 585 7.69 -21.45 15.83
N ASP A 586 8.70 -22.17 15.34
CA ASP A 586 9.67 -21.68 14.37
C ASP A 586 8.99 -21.29 13.04
N LEU A 587 8.13 -22.16 12.53
CA LEU A 587 7.38 -21.93 11.29
C LEU A 587 6.40 -20.76 11.43
N LEU A 588 5.63 -20.70 12.52
CA LEU A 588 4.67 -19.63 12.74
C LEU A 588 5.37 -18.28 12.94
N TYR A 589 6.50 -18.25 13.66
CA TYR A 589 7.29 -17.03 13.82
C TYR A 589 7.75 -16.48 12.47
N CYS A 590 8.36 -17.32 11.63
CA CYS A 590 8.80 -16.89 10.30
C CYS A 590 7.62 -16.41 9.44
N LEU A 591 6.51 -17.15 9.40
CA LEU A 591 5.33 -16.74 8.63
C LEU A 591 4.80 -15.38 9.09
N SER A 592 4.62 -15.18 10.39
CA SER A 592 4.06 -13.93 10.94
C SER A 592 4.97 -12.72 10.74
N VAL A 593 6.30 -12.88 10.84
CA VAL A 593 7.26 -11.80 10.58
C VAL A 593 7.19 -11.38 9.10
N ALA A 594 7.19 -12.35 8.18
CA ALA A 594 7.12 -12.08 6.75
C ALA A 594 5.79 -11.46 6.33
N ASP A 595 4.68 -11.93 6.91
CA ASP A 595 3.32 -11.44 6.69
C ASP A 595 3.15 -9.98 7.13
N ILE A 596 3.51 -9.66 8.38
CA ILE A 596 3.41 -8.28 8.89
C ILE A 596 4.29 -7.33 8.09
N ALA A 597 5.51 -7.74 7.75
CA ALA A 597 6.40 -6.92 6.93
C ALA A 597 5.90 -6.73 5.48
N ALA A 598 5.00 -7.58 4.99
CA ALA A 598 4.44 -7.46 3.65
C ALA A 598 3.26 -6.47 3.55
N THR A 599 2.60 -6.17 4.67
CA THR A 599 1.43 -5.25 4.70
C THR A 599 1.79 -3.82 4.30
N ASN A 600 2.88 -3.26 4.85
CA ASN A 600 3.54 -2.05 4.36
C ASN A 600 5.02 -1.98 4.80
N ASP A 601 5.83 -1.15 4.12
CA ASP A 601 7.29 -1.07 4.32
C ASP A 601 7.73 -0.52 5.69
N ARG A 602 6.79 0.00 6.49
CA ARG A 602 7.06 0.61 7.81
C ARG A 602 6.40 -0.16 8.95
N GLU A 603 5.62 -1.20 8.65
CA GLU A 603 4.88 -1.93 9.67
C GLU A 603 5.83 -2.70 10.56
N TRP A 604 6.86 -3.33 10.01
CA TRP A 604 7.87 -4.02 10.81
C TRP A 604 8.85 -3.00 11.42
N THR A 605 8.75 -2.78 12.73
CA THR A 605 9.58 -1.83 13.48
C THR A 605 10.46 -2.55 14.49
N SER A 606 11.54 -1.92 14.95
CA SER A 606 12.43 -2.44 16.01
C SER A 606 11.67 -2.82 17.29
N TRP A 607 10.57 -2.11 17.58
CA TRP A 607 9.68 -2.43 18.68
C TRP A 607 8.89 -3.73 18.45
N LYS A 608 8.27 -3.91 17.27
CA LYS A 608 7.58 -5.17 16.94
C LYS A 608 8.54 -6.35 16.96
N ASP A 609 9.76 -6.18 16.43
CA ASP A 609 10.80 -7.21 16.52
C ASP A 609 11.07 -7.61 17.97
N THR A 610 11.28 -6.63 18.87
CA THR A 610 11.53 -6.89 20.29
C THR A 610 10.39 -7.69 20.94
N ILE A 611 9.14 -7.32 20.66
CA ILE A 611 7.96 -8.00 21.23
C ILE A 611 7.85 -9.44 20.69
N PHE A 612 8.00 -9.64 19.39
CA PHE A 612 7.88 -10.96 18.77
C PHE A 612 9.01 -11.89 19.22
N ARG A 613 10.25 -11.38 19.31
CA ARG A 613 11.38 -12.12 19.84
C ARG A 613 11.16 -12.51 21.30
N ARG A 614 10.62 -11.61 22.12
CA ARG A 614 10.29 -11.92 23.52
C ARG A 614 9.28 -13.05 23.62
N LEU A 615 8.16 -12.97 22.89
CA LEU A 615 7.16 -14.03 22.86
C LEU A 615 7.77 -15.36 22.42
N TYR A 616 8.53 -15.35 21.31
CA TYR A 616 9.20 -16.54 20.80
C TYR A 616 10.10 -17.21 21.84
N PHE A 617 11.01 -16.46 22.47
CA PHE A 617 11.94 -17.05 23.46
C PHE A 617 11.22 -17.54 24.72
N SER A 618 10.20 -16.82 25.19
CA SER A 618 9.39 -17.25 26.33
C SER A 618 8.64 -18.55 26.06
N VAL A 619 8.00 -18.67 24.91
CA VAL A 619 7.28 -19.90 24.51
C VAL A 619 8.26 -21.05 24.29
N ARG A 620 9.39 -20.79 23.62
CA ARG A 620 10.45 -21.80 23.41
C ARG A 620 10.99 -22.33 24.74
N GLN A 621 11.15 -21.47 25.73
CA GLN A 621 11.54 -21.88 27.08
C GLN A 621 10.47 -22.77 27.72
N ALA A 622 9.19 -22.36 27.68
CA ALA A 622 8.08 -23.13 28.24
C ALA A 622 7.96 -24.53 27.60
N LEU A 623 8.14 -24.64 26.29
CA LEU A 623 8.14 -25.93 25.57
C LEU A 623 9.28 -26.86 26.03
N ARG A 624 10.47 -26.32 26.33
CA ARG A 624 11.63 -27.11 26.80
C ARG A 624 11.53 -27.54 28.26
N GLN A 625 10.95 -26.70 29.11
CA GLN A 625 10.81 -26.96 30.54
C GLN A 625 9.57 -27.81 30.87
N GLY A 626 8.66 -27.98 29.89
CA GLY A 626 7.33 -28.56 30.06
C GLY A 626 6.36 -27.49 30.59
N LEU A 627 5.09 -27.51 30.13
CA LEU A 627 4.06 -26.51 30.45
C LEU A 627 4.04 -26.21 31.96
N GLU A 628 4.51 -25.01 32.31
CA GLU A 628 5.01 -24.70 33.64
C GLU A 628 3.90 -24.68 34.69
N LYS A 629 4.15 -25.31 35.85
CA LYS A 629 3.23 -25.29 36.99
C LYS A 629 3.46 -24.05 37.86
N PRO A 630 2.49 -23.63 38.70
CA PRO A 630 2.59 -22.44 39.57
C PRO A 630 3.80 -22.37 40.53
N GLN A 631 4.57 -23.46 40.69
CA GLN A 631 5.78 -23.49 41.51
C GLN A 631 6.96 -22.75 40.85
N ASP A 632 7.01 -22.68 39.52
CA ASP A 632 8.13 -22.10 38.77
C ASP A 632 8.07 -20.57 38.69
N LEU A 633 6.88 -19.96 38.75
CA LEU A 633 6.71 -18.50 38.84
C LEU A 633 7.35 -17.88 40.07
N LYS A 634 7.29 -18.61 41.20
CA LYS A 634 7.97 -18.21 42.43
C LYS A 634 9.49 -18.37 42.31
N LEU A 635 9.97 -19.33 41.53
CA LEU A 635 11.39 -19.51 41.27
C LEU A 635 11.92 -18.38 40.39
N HIS A 636 11.25 -18.09 39.27
CA HIS A 636 11.66 -17.02 38.35
C HIS A 636 11.68 -15.63 39.04
N ALA A 637 10.64 -15.31 39.80
CA ALA A 637 10.62 -14.08 40.61
C ALA A 637 11.81 -14.02 41.59
N ARG A 638 12.18 -15.14 42.22
CA ARG A 638 13.35 -15.22 43.12
C ARG A 638 14.68 -15.08 42.38
N GLU A 639 14.80 -15.66 41.19
CA GLU A 639 16.00 -15.52 40.34
C GLU A 639 16.19 -14.06 39.93
N ASN A 640 15.13 -13.40 39.44
CA ASN A 640 15.18 -11.99 39.07
C ASN A 640 15.51 -11.10 40.27
N GLN A 641 14.98 -11.39 41.46
CA GLN A 641 15.37 -10.74 42.70
C GLN A 641 16.86 -10.92 43.01
N GLN A 642 17.37 -12.14 42.89
CA GLN A 642 18.78 -12.44 43.17
C GLN A 642 19.73 -11.73 42.20
N LEU A 643 19.40 -11.74 40.90
CA LEU A 643 20.16 -11.02 39.88
C LEU A 643 20.08 -9.50 40.07
N ALA A 644 18.92 -8.97 40.44
CA ALA A 644 18.74 -7.54 40.71
C ALA A 644 19.57 -7.08 41.92
N LEU A 645 19.71 -7.91 42.97
CA LEU A 645 20.57 -7.59 44.11
C LEU A 645 22.02 -7.36 43.71
N LEU A 646 22.55 -8.16 42.79
CA LEU A 646 23.91 -7.99 42.26
C LEU A 646 24.10 -6.63 41.56
N GLN A 647 23.02 -6.02 41.07
CA GLN A 647 23.02 -4.76 40.33
C GLN A 647 22.62 -3.54 41.18
N CYS A 648 22.10 -3.75 42.39
CA CYS A 648 21.70 -2.72 43.36
C CYS A 648 22.91 -2.02 44.03
N ARG A 649 23.72 -1.29 43.26
CA ARG A 649 24.88 -0.54 43.80
C ARG A 649 24.43 0.57 44.77
N GLY A 650 25.00 0.54 45.99
CA GLY A 650 24.80 1.58 47.00
C GLY A 650 23.51 1.46 47.83
N ILE A 651 22.89 0.29 47.86
CA ILE A 651 21.82 -0.09 48.80
C ILE A 651 22.25 -1.39 49.49
N THR A 652 21.99 -1.54 50.78
CA THR A 652 22.15 -2.83 51.47
C THR A 652 21.08 -3.83 51.02
N GLU A 653 21.44 -5.11 50.97
CA GLU A 653 20.49 -6.18 50.63
C GLU A 653 19.25 -6.17 51.53
N GLU A 654 19.44 -5.88 52.82
CA GLU A 654 18.37 -5.78 53.80
C GLU A 654 17.33 -4.72 53.42
N ASN A 655 17.77 -3.51 53.06
CA ASN A 655 16.86 -2.42 52.65
C ASN A 655 16.13 -2.73 51.33
N ALA A 656 16.82 -3.37 50.38
CA ALA A 656 16.20 -3.81 49.13
C ALA A 656 15.10 -4.85 49.38
N ARG A 657 15.38 -5.89 50.18
CA ARG A 657 14.42 -6.95 50.51
C ARG A 657 13.23 -6.44 51.33
N LEU A 658 13.45 -5.50 52.25
CA LEU A 658 12.38 -4.81 53.01
C LEU A 658 11.39 -4.11 52.08
N TRP A 659 11.90 -3.39 51.08
CA TRP A 659 11.05 -2.78 50.05
C TRP A 659 10.37 -3.85 49.19
N TRP A 660 11.09 -4.86 48.73
CA TRP A 660 10.52 -5.90 47.88
C TRP A 660 9.40 -6.72 48.52
N ALA A 661 9.40 -6.85 49.86
CA ALA A 661 8.35 -7.58 50.59
C ALA A 661 6.93 -7.00 50.42
N GLN A 662 6.81 -5.72 50.04
CA GLN A 662 5.53 -5.05 49.79
C GLN A 662 5.12 -5.02 48.30
N LEU A 663 5.93 -5.56 47.39
CA LEU A 663 5.59 -5.70 45.98
C LEU A 663 4.90 -7.04 45.71
N PRO A 664 3.95 -7.09 44.76
CA PRO A 664 3.36 -8.35 44.32
C PRO A 664 4.40 -9.18 43.55
N LEU A 665 4.18 -10.50 43.50
CA LEU A 665 5.12 -11.42 42.86
C LEU A 665 5.23 -11.16 41.34
N THR A 666 4.15 -10.71 40.72
CA THR A 666 4.05 -10.30 39.31
C THR A 666 5.04 -9.20 38.93
N TYR A 667 5.37 -8.28 39.86
CA TYR A 667 6.38 -7.24 39.62
C TYR A 667 7.74 -7.83 39.25
N PHE A 668 8.17 -8.89 39.95
CA PHE A 668 9.48 -9.50 39.72
C PHE A 668 9.52 -10.40 38.47
N ILE A 669 8.37 -10.68 37.86
CA ILE A 669 8.24 -11.41 36.60
C ILE A 669 8.20 -10.41 35.43
N GLN A 670 7.52 -9.29 35.64
CA GLN A 670 7.28 -8.28 34.61
C GLN A 670 8.53 -7.46 34.25
N TYR A 671 9.36 -7.13 35.25
CA TYR A 671 10.51 -6.25 35.09
C TYR A 671 11.83 -7.04 35.04
N THR A 672 12.79 -6.55 34.24
CA THR A 672 14.11 -7.19 34.17
C THR A 672 14.90 -6.96 35.47
N PRO A 673 15.93 -7.77 35.77
CA PRO A 673 16.79 -7.52 36.93
C PRO A 673 17.40 -6.12 36.98
N PHE A 674 17.69 -5.53 35.81
CA PHE A 674 18.20 -4.16 35.69
C PHE A 674 17.14 -3.12 36.10
N ASP A 675 15.92 -3.27 35.61
CA ASP A 675 14.80 -2.36 35.92
C ASP A 675 14.46 -2.44 37.41
N ILE A 676 14.37 -3.66 37.96
CA ILE A 676 14.14 -3.89 39.39
C ILE A 676 15.21 -3.15 40.22
N ALA A 677 16.48 -3.29 39.85
CA ALA A 677 17.59 -2.62 40.55
C ALA A 677 17.57 -1.09 40.36
N TRP A 678 17.17 -0.60 39.20
CA TRP A 678 17.02 0.84 38.92
C TRP A 678 15.87 1.46 39.70
N HIS A 679 14.68 0.83 39.71
CA HIS A 679 13.53 1.25 40.51
C HIS A 679 13.87 1.30 42.00
N THR A 680 14.46 0.21 42.51
CA THR A 680 14.82 0.07 43.94
C THR A 680 15.76 1.21 44.38
N ARG A 681 16.82 1.49 43.59
CA ARG A 681 17.78 2.56 43.88
C ARG A 681 17.15 3.95 43.95
N ASN A 682 16.28 4.27 43.01
CA ASN A 682 15.72 5.61 42.95
C ASN A 682 14.60 5.80 43.98
N ILE A 683 13.76 4.78 44.22
CA ILE A 683 12.68 4.85 45.22
C ILE A 683 13.26 5.01 46.63
N LEU A 684 14.25 4.19 47.02
CA LEU A 684 14.84 4.27 48.36
C LEU A 684 15.63 5.56 48.61
N ARG A 685 16.04 6.27 47.55
CA ARG A 685 16.69 7.59 47.65
C ARG A 685 15.70 8.75 47.61
N HIS A 686 14.46 8.52 47.21
CA HIS A 686 13.43 9.55 47.09
C HIS A 686 12.84 9.85 48.47
N ARG A 687 13.08 11.06 48.98
CA ARG A 687 12.69 11.47 50.35
C ARG A 687 11.39 12.27 50.41
N SER A 688 10.84 12.71 49.27
CA SER A 688 9.65 13.56 49.25
C SER A 688 8.39 12.71 49.30
N LEU A 689 7.61 12.84 50.37
CA LEU A 689 6.33 12.14 50.53
C LEU A 689 5.17 12.81 49.77
N GLU A 690 5.30 14.09 49.44
CA GLU A 690 4.24 14.88 48.79
C GLU A 690 4.32 14.88 47.26
N ALA A 691 5.51 14.69 46.68
CA ALA A 691 5.71 14.69 45.23
C ALA A 691 6.01 13.27 44.70
N PRO A 692 5.40 12.86 43.56
CA PRO A 692 5.75 11.59 42.94
C PRO A 692 7.18 11.65 42.38
N LEU A 693 7.86 10.49 42.38
CA LEU A 693 9.14 10.31 41.72
C LEU A 693 8.90 10.09 40.22
N ILE A 694 9.49 10.90 39.36
CA ILE A 694 9.35 10.81 37.90
C ILE A 694 10.72 10.66 37.23
N LEU A 695 10.95 9.49 36.64
CA LEU A 695 12.18 9.14 35.94
C LEU A 695 11.91 8.82 34.48
N PHE A 696 12.96 8.94 33.68
CA PHE A 696 12.94 8.53 32.28
C PHE A 696 14.14 7.65 31.99
N ALA A 697 13.93 6.60 31.19
CA ALA A 697 14.97 5.85 30.52
C ALA A 697 14.73 5.97 29.02
N GLN A 698 15.76 6.36 28.27
CA GLN A 698 15.71 6.43 26.82
C GLN A 698 16.36 5.18 26.24
N HIS A 699 15.65 4.48 25.37
CA HIS A 699 16.17 3.38 24.58
C HIS A 699 16.29 3.89 23.13
N PRO A 700 17.49 4.34 22.70
CA PRO A 700 17.68 4.94 21.38
C PRO A 700 17.07 4.06 20.29
N GLU A 701 16.36 4.69 19.35
CA GLU A 701 15.68 4.05 18.20
C GLU A 701 14.45 3.19 18.53
N VAL A 702 14.11 2.98 19.81
CA VAL A 702 12.95 2.18 20.23
C VAL A 702 11.88 3.05 20.87
N ASP A 703 12.05 3.47 22.12
CA ASP A 703 11.04 4.22 22.87
C ASP A 703 11.66 5.02 24.04
N THR A 704 10.82 5.76 24.75
CA THR A 704 11.14 6.31 26.06
C THR A 704 10.26 5.65 27.10
N GLU A 705 10.88 5.18 28.17
CA GLU A 705 10.19 4.65 29.34
C GLU A 705 10.06 5.76 30.40
N LEU A 706 8.83 6.04 30.81
CA LEU A 706 8.47 6.91 31.92
C LEU A 706 8.15 6.04 33.13
N PHE A 707 8.86 6.27 34.22
CA PHE A 707 8.60 5.63 35.52
C PHE A 707 8.05 6.66 36.50
N ILE A 708 6.91 6.35 37.11
CA ILE A 708 6.25 7.17 38.13
C ILE A 708 6.05 6.33 39.40
N TYR A 709 6.53 6.82 40.54
CA TYR A 709 6.23 6.25 41.84
C TYR A 709 5.49 7.27 42.72
N GLN A 710 4.32 6.87 43.22
CA GLN A 710 3.45 7.67 44.08
C GLN A 710 3.31 7.01 45.45
N HIS A 711 3.54 7.78 46.52
CA HIS A 711 3.62 7.28 47.88
C HIS A 711 2.29 6.77 48.45
N SER A 712 1.15 7.35 48.04
CA SER A 712 -0.16 7.00 48.58
C SER A 712 -1.27 7.06 47.52
N GLY A 713 -2.23 6.15 47.65
CA GLY A 713 -3.39 6.03 46.77
C GLY A 713 -3.17 5.09 45.59
N ARG A 714 -4.25 4.83 44.85
CA ARG A 714 -4.17 4.16 43.55
C ARG A 714 -3.70 5.16 42.50
N PHE A 715 -2.94 4.70 41.51
CA PHE A 715 -2.49 5.54 40.42
C PHE A 715 -3.67 5.90 39.49
N ASP A 716 -3.85 7.19 39.19
CA ASP A 716 -4.85 7.65 38.24
C ASP A 716 -4.24 7.76 36.83
N PHE A 717 -4.41 6.70 36.05
CA PHE A 717 -3.93 6.64 34.66
C PHE A 717 -4.51 7.75 33.78
N ALA A 718 -5.76 8.17 34.02
CA ALA A 718 -6.42 9.18 33.20
C ALA A 718 -5.70 10.54 33.26
N ARG A 719 -5.14 10.88 34.43
CA ARG A 719 -4.36 12.11 34.62
C ARG A 719 -3.07 12.08 33.80
N ALA A 720 -2.32 10.98 33.87
CA ALA A 720 -1.12 10.80 33.07
C ALA A 720 -1.43 10.82 31.56
N ALA A 721 -2.44 10.07 31.12
CA ALA A 721 -2.86 10.01 29.72
C ALA A 721 -3.27 11.40 29.18
N CYS A 722 -3.96 12.24 29.96
CA CYS A 722 -4.28 13.63 29.60
C CYS A 722 -3.03 14.49 29.38
N VAL A 723 -2.03 14.38 30.24
CA VAL A 723 -0.76 15.12 30.08
C VAL A 723 -0.03 14.65 28.82
N MET A 724 0.05 13.35 28.59
CA MET A 724 0.68 12.76 27.40
C MET A 724 -0.02 13.21 26.11
N ALA A 725 -1.36 13.21 26.09
CA ALA A 725 -2.15 13.70 24.97
C ALA A 725 -1.90 15.18 24.66
N LYS A 726 -1.88 16.04 25.69
CA LYS A 726 -1.57 17.48 25.54
C LYS A 726 -0.14 17.73 25.03
N LYS A 727 0.80 16.85 25.34
CA LYS A 727 2.18 16.88 24.85
C LYS A 727 2.37 16.20 23.48
N ARG A 728 1.29 15.68 22.89
CA ARG A 728 1.30 14.99 21.59
C ARG A 728 2.32 13.85 21.57
N LEU A 729 2.22 12.96 22.54
CA LEU A 729 3.06 11.77 22.66
C LEU A 729 2.23 10.52 22.34
N ASN A 730 2.82 9.58 21.62
CA ASN A 730 2.19 8.30 21.32
C ASN A 730 2.52 7.32 22.45
N VAL A 731 1.51 6.89 23.20
CA VAL A 731 1.68 5.88 24.26
C VAL A 731 1.59 4.51 23.63
N ILE A 732 2.53 3.62 23.94
CA ILE A 732 2.59 2.25 23.42
C ILE A 732 2.00 1.28 24.43
N SER A 733 2.43 1.41 25.69
CA SER A 733 1.95 0.56 26.77
C SER A 733 2.05 1.28 28.11
N ALA A 734 1.23 0.84 29.05
CA ALA A 734 1.30 1.27 30.43
C ALA A 734 1.11 0.08 31.37
N GLU A 735 1.84 0.07 32.47
CA GLU A 735 1.83 -0.97 33.49
C GLU A 735 1.73 -0.33 34.87
N ILE A 736 0.77 -0.76 35.68
CA ILE A 736 0.44 -0.15 36.96
C ILE A 736 0.46 -1.23 38.04
N VAL A 737 1.38 -1.08 38.99
CA VAL A 737 1.57 -2.00 40.10
C VAL A 737 1.23 -1.31 41.42
N GLN A 738 0.28 -1.87 42.16
CA GLN A 738 -0.07 -1.41 43.50
C GLN A 738 0.72 -2.19 44.56
N THR A 739 1.28 -1.48 45.54
CA THR A 739 1.98 -2.09 46.68
C THR A 739 1.05 -2.39 47.85
N LYS A 740 1.48 -3.26 48.77
CA LYS A 740 0.73 -3.57 50.00
C LYS A 740 0.49 -2.35 50.90
N HIS A 741 1.36 -1.33 50.84
CA HIS A 741 1.24 -0.09 51.61
C HIS A 741 0.50 1.02 50.86
N ASN A 742 -0.29 0.67 49.84
CA ASN A 742 -1.10 1.60 49.08
C ASN A 742 -0.31 2.67 48.31
N SER A 743 0.96 2.38 47.99
CA SER A 743 1.74 3.15 47.02
C SER A 743 1.55 2.54 45.62
N ALA A 744 1.82 3.31 44.58
CA ALA A 744 1.65 2.87 43.20
C ALA A 744 2.89 3.14 42.35
N ILE A 745 3.22 2.17 41.49
CA ILE A 745 4.23 2.27 40.45
C ILE A 745 3.49 2.29 39.11
N CYS A 746 3.81 3.24 38.25
CA CYS A 746 3.32 3.28 36.88
C CYS A 746 4.50 3.41 35.92
N THR A 747 4.62 2.46 35.00
CA THR A 747 5.57 2.49 33.89
C THR A 747 4.81 2.74 32.60
N ILE A 748 5.19 3.74 31.83
CA ILE A 748 4.58 4.05 30.52
C ILE A 748 5.68 4.06 29.47
N LYS A 749 5.53 3.26 28.41
CA LYS A 749 6.39 3.32 27.22
C LYS A 749 5.73 4.20 26.17
N PHE A 750 6.49 5.13 25.61
CA PHE A 750 5.95 6.10 24.67
C PHE A 750 7.00 6.59 23.65
N GLN A 751 6.51 7.18 22.57
CA GLN A 751 7.32 7.74 21.48
C GLN A 751 6.87 9.16 21.10
N ALA A 752 7.72 9.84 20.34
CA ALA A 752 7.30 11.00 19.56
C ALA A 752 6.28 10.59 18.47
N ILE A 753 5.50 11.53 17.93
CA ILE A 753 4.59 11.28 16.81
C ILE A 753 5.31 10.67 15.59
N LYS A 754 6.56 11.07 15.36
CA LYS A 754 7.39 10.55 14.25
C LYS A 754 8.10 9.24 14.59
N GLY A 755 7.80 8.62 15.74
CA GLY A 755 8.52 7.47 16.28
C GLY A 755 9.78 7.87 17.09
N GLY A 756 10.31 6.92 17.85
CA GLY A 756 11.55 7.06 18.64
C GLY A 756 11.43 7.93 19.90
N CYS A 757 12.57 8.18 20.55
CA CYS A 757 12.67 8.95 21.79
C CYS A 757 12.41 10.46 21.59
N ILE A 758 12.07 11.15 22.68
CA ILE A 758 12.05 12.62 22.72
C ILE A 758 13.33 13.18 23.35
N ASP A 759 13.74 14.39 22.96
CA ASP A 759 14.92 15.06 23.50
C ASP A 759 14.80 15.43 24.99
N ASN A 760 15.93 15.75 25.61
CA ASN A 760 16.02 16.05 27.05
C ASN A 760 15.23 17.31 27.46
N ASP A 761 15.10 18.31 26.59
CA ASP A 761 14.33 19.53 26.88
C ASP A 761 12.83 19.23 26.92
N ARG A 762 12.36 18.40 25.98
CA ARG A 762 10.99 17.88 25.97
C ARG A 762 10.73 17.00 27.19
N LEU A 763 11.69 16.16 27.61
CA LEU A 763 11.57 15.36 28.84
C LEU A 763 11.47 16.23 30.10
N HIS A 764 12.28 17.29 30.19
CA HIS A 764 12.20 18.23 31.31
C HIS A 764 10.83 18.91 31.38
N ASN A 765 10.32 19.36 30.22
CA ASN A 765 8.99 19.94 30.12
C ASN A 765 7.87 18.94 30.42
N LEU A 766 8.02 17.68 30.01
CA LEU A 766 7.08 16.61 30.33
C LEU A 766 7.06 16.34 31.84
N ARG A 767 8.22 16.25 32.50
CA ARG A 767 8.33 16.09 33.96
C ARG A 767 7.56 17.18 34.69
N ARG A 768 7.76 18.45 34.32
CA ARG A 768 7.06 19.60 34.94
C ARG A 768 5.55 19.50 34.74
N SER A 769 5.09 19.13 33.54
CA SER A 769 3.66 18.97 33.26
C SER A 769 3.05 17.77 33.97
N LEU A 770 3.78 16.67 34.16
CA LEU A 770 3.31 15.52 34.94
C LEU A 770 3.20 15.86 36.43
N LEU A 771 4.19 16.57 37.01
CA LEU A 771 4.13 17.01 38.41
C LEU A 771 2.91 17.88 38.70
N ALA A 772 2.54 18.76 37.76
CA ALA A 772 1.33 19.56 37.88
C ALA A 772 0.05 18.72 37.63
N GLY A 773 0.00 18.02 36.49
CA GLY A 773 -1.21 17.36 36.01
C GLY A 773 -1.63 16.11 36.79
N LEU A 774 -0.71 15.44 37.50
CA LEU A 774 -1.05 14.29 38.34
C LEU A 774 -1.90 14.66 39.58
N ASN A 775 -1.92 15.95 39.95
CA ASN A 775 -2.73 16.48 41.05
C ASN A 775 -4.03 17.16 40.58
N GLU A 776 -4.25 17.32 39.27
CA GLU A 776 -5.43 17.96 38.69
C GLU A 776 -6.47 16.93 38.23
N GLU A 777 -7.75 17.31 38.18
CA GLU A 777 -8.76 16.44 37.56
C GLU A 777 -8.50 16.32 36.04
N PRO A 778 -8.59 15.11 35.46
CA PRO A 778 -8.25 14.86 34.07
C PRO A 778 -9.24 15.61 33.17
N ASN A 779 -8.73 16.56 32.39
CA ASN A 779 -9.51 17.42 31.51
C ASN A 779 -8.85 17.56 30.12
N LEU A 780 -9.63 17.27 29.08
CA LEU A 780 -9.25 17.36 27.66
C LEU A 780 -9.54 18.73 27.02
N GLN A 781 -10.10 19.69 27.76
CA GLN A 781 -10.28 21.06 27.27
C GLN A 781 -8.95 21.66 26.76
N GLY A 782 -9.01 22.28 25.58
CA GLY A 782 -7.86 22.89 24.91
C GLY A 782 -7.15 21.98 23.89
N LEU A 783 -7.47 20.70 23.82
CA LEU A 783 -7.11 19.86 22.66
C LEU A 783 -7.95 20.33 21.46
N LYS A 784 -7.33 21.01 20.49
CA LYS A 784 -7.99 21.34 19.24
C LYS A 784 -8.25 20.04 18.47
N PRO A 785 -9.50 19.70 18.14
CA PRO A 785 -9.74 18.65 17.16
C PRO A 785 -9.16 19.14 15.84
N GLU A 786 -8.17 18.42 15.30
CA GLU A 786 -7.84 18.59 13.89
C GLU A 786 -9.09 18.20 13.08
N ALA A 787 -9.37 18.93 12.00
CA ALA A 787 -10.46 18.63 11.10
C ALA A 787 -10.11 17.35 10.31
N PHE A 788 -10.11 16.23 11.01
CA PHE A 788 -9.80 14.92 10.45
C PHE A 788 -11.09 14.37 9.84
N LYS A 789 -11.16 14.36 8.51
CA LYS A 789 -12.19 13.63 7.76
C LYS A 789 -11.60 12.27 7.42
N SER A 790 -11.95 11.25 8.20
CA SER A 790 -11.59 9.86 7.87
C SER A 790 -12.45 9.37 6.69
N PRO A 791 -11.87 8.69 5.68
CA PRO A 791 -12.62 7.97 4.64
C PRO A 791 -13.47 6.83 5.21
N PHE A 792 -13.11 6.39 6.41
CA PHE A 792 -13.61 5.19 7.05
C PHE A 792 -14.58 5.54 8.17
N ASN A 793 -15.69 4.81 8.20
CA ASN A 793 -16.56 4.80 9.37
C ASN A 793 -16.17 3.59 10.22
N ILE A 794 -15.39 3.83 11.29
CA ILE A 794 -15.03 2.81 12.27
C ILE A 794 -15.93 3.00 13.49
N PRO A 795 -17.08 2.30 13.57
CA PRO A 795 -17.90 2.38 14.76
C PRO A 795 -17.12 1.81 15.95
N PRO A 796 -17.18 2.45 17.14
CA PRO A 796 -16.49 1.93 18.31
C PRO A 796 -17.05 0.56 18.69
N GLN A 797 -16.17 -0.42 18.86
CA GLN A 797 -16.47 -1.76 19.36
C GLN A 797 -15.78 -1.95 20.71
N VAL A 798 -16.47 -2.64 21.62
CA VAL A 798 -15.98 -2.94 22.97
C VAL A 798 -16.31 -4.39 23.27
N GLU A 799 -15.27 -5.19 23.45
CA GLU A 799 -15.36 -6.63 23.71
C GLU A 799 -14.63 -6.98 25.01
N PHE A 800 -15.23 -7.87 25.80
CA PHE A 800 -14.60 -8.40 27.01
C PHE A 800 -14.02 -9.77 26.68
N LEU A 801 -12.75 -9.97 26.96
CA LEU A 801 -12.07 -11.23 26.69
C LEU A 801 -12.41 -12.22 27.83
N GLU A 802 -12.80 -13.44 27.47
CA GLU A 802 -13.05 -14.49 28.45
C GLU A 802 -11.74 -14.88 29.14
N ASN A 803 -11.76 -14.86 30.47
CA ASN A 803 -10.63 -15.27 31.29
C ASN A 803 -11.21 -15.93 32.55
N SER A 804 -11.45 -17.25 32.48
CA SER A 804 -12.22 -18.01 33.47
C SER A 804 -11.56 -18.12 34.85
N GLU A 805 -10.25 -17.87 34.95
CA GLU A 805 -9.47 -18.00 36.20
C GLU A 805 -8.89 -16.68 36.72
N ALA A 806 -9.08 -15.56 36.01
CA ALA A 806 -8.42 -14.30 36.30
C ALA A 806 -9.17 -13.45 37.34
N LYS A 807 -8.43 -12.85 38.29
CA LYS A 807 -8.96 -11.85 39.27
C LYS A 807 -9.18 -10.45 38.66
N HIS A 808 -9.13 -10.33 37.34
CA HIS A 808 -9.20 -9.08 36.60
C HIS A 808 -10.04 -9.27 35.34
N THR A 809 -10.44 -8.17 34.70
CA THR A 809 -11.21 -8.20 33.45
C THR A 809 -10.37 -7.59 32.34
N SER A 810 -10.25 -8.30 31.21
CA SER A 810 -9.57 -7.80 30.02
C SER A 810 -10.60 -7.29 29.01
N ILE A 811 -10.32 -6.12 28.43
CA ILE A 811 -11.22 -5.43 27.51
C ILE A 811 -10.45 -5.00 26.26
N GLU A 812 -11.01 -5.25 25.08
CA GLU A 812 -10.55 -4.79 23.77
C GLU A 812 -11.47 -3.66 23.30
N ILE A 813 -10.87 -2.55 22.88
CA ILE A 813 -11.57 -1.37 22.38
C ILE A 813 -11.03 -1.05 20.99
N SER A 814 -11.88 -1.17 19.98
CA SER A 814 -11.55 -0.86 18.58
C SER A 814 -12.32 0.37 18.12
N THR A 815 -11.63 1.43 17.71
CA THR A 815 -12.26 2.70 17.28
C THR A 815 -11.33 3.51 16.37
N LEU A 816 -11.85 4.59 15.77
CA LEU A 816 -11.02 5.59 15.09
C LEU A 816 -10.03 6.23 16.09
N ASP A 817 -8.75 6.24 15.75
CA ASP A 817 -7.72 6.93 16.51
C ASP A 817 -7.90 8.44 16.37
N THR A 818 -8.06 9.10 17.51
CA THR A 818 -8.32 10.54 17.56
C THR A 818 -7.46 11.17 18.65
N PRO A 819 -7.03 12.43 18.49
CA PRO A 819 -6.22 13.10 19.50
C PRO A 819 -6.86 13.04 20.89
N GLY A 820 -6.18 12.39 21.84
CA GLY A 820 -6.66 12.22 23.22
C GLY A 820 -7.56 10.99 23.44
N LEU A 821 -7.65 10.05 22.49
CA LEU A 821 -8.43 8.82 22.61
C LEU A 821 -8.12 8.06 23.91
N LEU A 822 -6.85 7.73 24.16
CA LEU A 822 -6.43 7.00 25.36
C LEU A 822 -6.85 7.69 26.66
N ALA A 823 -6.75 9.02 26.69
CA ALA A 823 -7.18 9.81 27.84
C ALA A 823 -8.71 9.79 28.01
N LYS A 824 -9.46 9.81 26.92
CA LYS A 824 -10.92 9.70 26.91
C LYS A 824 -11.37 8.33 27.43
N ILE A 825 -10.70 7.25 27.02
CA ILE A 825 -10.93 5.89 27.55
C ILE A 825 -10.61 5.86 29.05
N GLY A 826 -9.42 6.35 29.44
CA GLY A 826 -9.01 6.40 30.84
C GLY A 826 -9.98 7.16 31.75
N ILE A 827 -10.46 8.33 31.32
CA ILE A 827 -11.49 9.12 32.05
C ILE A 827 -12.79 8.32 32.17
N THR A 828 -13.22 7.67 31.10
CA THR A 828 -14.47 6.90 31.08
C THR A 828 -14.40 5.72 32.05
N LEU A 829 -13.32 4.95 32.01
CA LEU A 829 -13.08 3.84 32.93
C LEU A 829 -13.01 4.31 34.40
N LYS A 830 -12.30 5.43 34.66
CA LYS A 830 -12.25 6.05 36.00
C LYS A 830 -13.65 6.42 36.50
N ASN A 831 -14.46 7.07 35.66
CA ASN A 831 -15.82 7.50 36.01
C ASN A 831 -16.78 6.33 36.24
N SER A 832 -16.50 5.17 35.62
CA SER A 832 -17.20 3.91 35.88
C SER A 832 -16.64 3.14 37.10
N GLY A 833 -15.75 3.73 37.89
CA GLY A 833 -15.19 3.09 39.10
C GLY A 833 -14.18 1.98 38.82
N CYS A 834 -13.67 1.89 37.59
CA CYS A 834 -12.68 0.90 37.18
C CYS A 834 -11.26 1.45 37.30
N PHE A 835 -10.32 0.57 37.64
CA PHE A 835 -8.89 0.88 37.74
C PHE A 835 -8.12 0.06 36.70
N ILE A 836 -7.23 0.73 35.98
CA ILE A 836 -6.38 0.10 34.96
C ILE A 836 -5.16 -0.50 35.66
N LEU A 837 -4.88 -1.77 35.37
CA LEU A 837 -3.67 -2.48 35.75
C LEU A 837 -2.63 -2.44 34.63
N SER A 838 -3.08 -2.63 33.38
CA SER A 838 -2.22 -2.51 32.21
C SER A 838 -3.00 -1.98 31.01
N ALA A 839 -2.28 -1.35 30.09
CA ALA A 839 -2.79 -0.87 28.81
C ALA A 839 -1.79 -1.20 27.71
N ARG A 840 -2.27 -1.70 26.58
CA ARG A 840 -1.53 -1.88 25.33
C ARG A 840 -2.26 -1.10 24.25
N VAL A 841 -1.58 -0.14 23.66
CA VAL A 841 -2.14 0.78 22.67
C VAL A 841 -1.53 0.43 21.32
N THR A 842 -2.38 -0.01 20.41
CA THR A 842 -1.95 -0.38 19.05
C THR A 842 -2.73 0.45 18.06
N THR A 843 -2.08 1.45 17.49
CA THR A 843 -2.65 2.21 16.35
C THR A 843 -2.12 1.61 15.05
N THR A 844 -3.02 1.29 14.13
CA THR A 844 -2.69 0.87 12.76
C THR A 844 -3.53 1.69 11.78
N GLY A 845 -2.88 2.47 10.92
CA GLY A 845 -3.56 3.47 10.09
C GLY A 845 -4.30 4.49 10.97
N GLU A 846 -5.60 4.66 10.76
CA GLU A 846 -6.47 5.52 11.59
C GLU A 846 -7.29 4.72 12.61
N ARG A 847 -7.06 3.41 12.77
CA ARG A 847 -7.74 2.57 13.76
C ARG A 847 -6.85 2.35 14.97
N ALA A 848 -7.40 2.59 16.15
CA ALA A 848 -6.82 2.17 17.43
C ALA A 848 -7.51 0.89 17.89
N ASP A 849 -6.70 -0.12 18.19
CA ASP A 849 -7.09 -1.35 18.88
C ASP A 849 -6.37 -1.37 20.23
N ASP A 850 -7.04 -0.83 21.24
CA ASP A 850 -6.50 -0.65 22.58
C ASP A 850 -6.98 -1.76 23.52
N PHE A 851 -6.05 -2.37 24.25
CA PHE A 851 -6.32 -3.43 25.21
C PHE A 851 -6.05 -2.95 26.61
N PHE A 852 -6.98 -3.22 27.53
CA PHE A 852 -6.81 -2.87 28.93
C PHE A 852 -7.10 -4.07 29.81
N THR A 853 -6.34 -4.19 30.89
CA THR A 853 -6.67 -5.05 32.02
C THR A 853 -7.14 -4.18 33.16
N ILE A 854 -8.36 -4.41 33.64
CA ILE A 854 -9.03 -3.57 34.63
C ILE A 854 -9.58 -4.38 35.82
N ILE A 855 -9.74 -3.69 36.95
CA ILE A 855 -10.39 -4.20 38.16
C ILE A 855 -11.42 -3.19 38.65
N ASN A 856 -12.43 -3.66 39.38
CA ASN A 856 -13.43 -2.78 40.01
C ASN A 856 -12.89 -2.12 41.29
N ALA A 857 -13.73 -1.35 41.97
CA ALA A 857 -13.38 -0.68 43.22
C ALA A 857 -12.99 -1.66 44.34
N ALA A 858 -13.60 -2.84 44.39
CA ALA A 858 -13.26 -3.91 45.33
C ALA A 858 -11.91 -4.60 45.01
N GLY A 859 -11.34 -4.34 43.83
CA GLY A 859 -10.08 -4.94 43.38
C GLY A 859 -10.22 -6.34 42.78
N THR A 860 -11.40 -6.67 42.27
CA THR A 860 -11.70 -7.93 41.59
C THR A 860 -12.11 -7.70 40.13
N SER A 861 -12.33 -8.79 39.40
CA SER A 861 -12.96 -8.77 38.07
C SER A 861 -14.36 -8.14 38.13
N LEU A 862 -14.78 -7.55 37.01
CA LEU A 862 -16.11 -6.98 36.85
C LEU A 862 -17.16 -8.08 36.71
N ASP A 863 -18.33 -7.87 37.33
CA ASP A 863 -19.51 -8.70 37.07
C ASP A 863 -20.22 -8.32 35.76
N GLU A 864 -21.20 -9.11 35.33
CA GLU A 864 -21.92 -8.86 34.07
C GLU A 864 -22.66 -7.52 34.03
N THR A 865 -23.12 -7.01 35.17
CA THR A 865 -23.79 -5.72 35.24
C THR A 865 -22.80 -4.56 35.10
N GLU A 866 -21.65 -4.66 35.77
CA GLU A 866 -20.53 -3.72 35.66
C GLU A 866 -19.99 -3.70 34.22
N LYS A 867 -19.81 -4.88 33.60
CA LYS A 867 -19.39 -5.01 32.19
C LYS A 867 -20.35 -4.27 31.24
N MET A 868 -21.67 -4.47 31.39
CA MET A 868 -22.67 -3.77 30.56
C MET A 868 -22.64 -2.25 30.76
N GLN A 869 -22.47 -1.77 32.00
CA GLN A 869 -22.39 -0.33 32.29
C GLN A 869 -21.13 0.30 31.67
N VAL A 870 -19.97 -0.33 31.86
CA VAL A 870 -18.69 0.12 31.29
C VAL A 870 -18.75 0.15 29.77
N LYS A 871 -19.28 -0.92 29.14
CA LYS A 871 -19.47 -0.98 27.70
C LYS A 871 -20.37 0.15 27.19
N GLY A 872 -21.50 0.39 27.85
CA GLY A 872 -22.40 1.50 27.50
C GLY A 872 -21.74 2.88 27.61
N ALA A 873 -20.98 3.11 28.68
CA ALA A 873 -20.25 4.35 28.91
C ALA A 873 -19.15 4.59 27.85
N LEU A 874 -18.36 3.57 27.54
CA LEU A 874 -17.32 3.62 26.51
C LEU A 874 -17.91 3.89 25.13
N LEU A 875 -18.95 3.14 24.72
CA LEU A 875 -19.61 3.36 23.43
C LEU A 875 -20.21 4.77 23.32
N LYS A 876 -20.79 5.29 24.40
CA LYS A 876 -21.32 6.66 24.43
C LYS A 876 -20.21 7.70 24.33
N ALA A 877 -19.10 7.51 25.05
CA ALA A 877 -17.97 8.41 24.99
C ALA A 877 -17.35 8.40 23.59
N LEU A 878 -17.14 7.24 22.99
CA LEU A 878 -16.40 7.07 21.73
C LEU A 878 -17.21 7.39 20.46
N LYS A 879 -18.55 7.47 20.54
CA LYS A 879 -19.37 7.91 19.40
C LYS A 879 -18.96 9.32 18.95
N ALA A 880 -18.67 9.46 17.66
CA ALA A 880 -18.43 10.77 17.04
C ALA A 880 -19.68 11.66 17.17
N PRO A 881 -19.53 12.98 17.37
CA PRO A 881 -20.67 13.89 17.26
C PRO A 881 -21.25 13.76 15.86
N SER A 882 -22.56 13.50 15.78
CA SER A 882 -23.29 13.43 14.51
C SER A 882 -23.02 14.71 13.71
N LEU A 883 -22.39 14.57 12.56
CA LEU A 883 -22.32 15.62 11.54
C LEU A 883 -23.76 16.05 11.25
N GLN A 884 -24.16 17.23 11.73
CA GLN A 884 -25.30 17.92 11.17
C GLN A 884 -24.95 18.15 9.69
N ALA A 885 -25.74 17.55 8.80
CA ALA A 885 -25.62 17.75 7.37
C ALA A 885 -25.70 19.25 7.08
N VAL A 886 -24.65 19.78 6.46
CA VAL A 886 -24.64 21.09 5.80
C VAL A 886 -24.55 20.85 4.32
#